data_AF-A0A957ZCX4-F1
#
_entry.id   AF-A0A957ZCX4-F1
#
_cell.length_a   1.000
_cell.length_b   1.000
_cell.length_c   1.000
_cell.angle_alpha   90.00
_cell.angle_beta   90.00
_cell.angle_gamma   90.00
#
_symmetry.space_group_name_H-M   'P 1'
#
loop_
_entity.id
_entity.type
_entity.pdbx_description
1 polymer ?
#
loop_
_entity_poly.entity_id
_entity_poly.type
_entity_poly.pdbx_seq_one_letter_code
_entity_poly.pdbx_strand_id
1 'polypeptide(L)'
;MNANITFSLSKQGALWARLASLLLLMLWLAGCEQGRSTQKETEERIASSISATSLSNPDVSAQQERSSRLQQDVEAYMREFQPGPLPRLFQTTRLYDRNGILIAELFNEGRREWIPLAQISPYLIEATVAVEDATFFTNLGIDPMRVASAALQNVKQGEIVSGASTITMQLARNIFMTPAERMENTLERKQLEAQIARDLTRAYTKDEILEMYLNLLNYGHLAYGPEAAARVYFGKSAAELTQAEAILLAGIPQQPAGLDPYIHLEDAKQRQRIVLDVMVRKLKLTAADADALYQEPIVLAGEPGLAPNLAPHFVQYMQSKLNAQLGNDYVARSGLNIYTTLDLSMQQLGQEIAAKTVARQQARYGMNNVALVAMRPGSSELMVMVGSIDFDNEAIDGQVNVALSPRQPGSSIKPILYVTAFNDLLISPATALWDTQIRYDVGTGIPYIPQNYDNKFHGLVTARTALANSYNVPAVKVLAGLGVDRMLESARAMGLQSLNRENSQYGLPLALGEGEVTLLDMATAFTTIANGGIYLAPTTVVTALDKQNLPSKLATELLNADRPQQSQRVLSAGAAFVVTDILSDNTARTPMFGPNSYLHLSKPAAAKTGTTTGPRDNWTIGFSRYLTAAVWVGNTDNRPMNGSTGASSAAPIWHDFMEAVLANPTLLETLGAPTEDTADDSAWAFIPPPDVEQRAACLPGLACRQGGEYFTHDWLVAAGASGPLGDMLITAPTQLVHPAAAWLPIYCTQAGGTERTLTKVGGLVGFSKVAQARIQKTVANLVNGPGIFRTQVEPDSGLTNVVFFPHNELERFLQLARSRQRGDAVNVGACAEQHYYTVQPGDYWRQVAEKFGIETWVLQMANAHAMRNSGYLQPGDRLLAPAGIIIEVNDNVQRYTVQSGDTWAQISQSFGVSLSLLAAANPALMRPGFLLKPGDEIVIPDTGVSLN
;
A
#
# COMPACT_ATOMS: atom_id res chain seq x y z
N MET A 1 -37.03 65.99 23.13
CA MET A 1 -37.57 67.03 22.23
C MET A 1 -36.42 67.57 21.39
N ASN A 2 -36.71 67.83 20.11
CA ASN A 2 -35.85 68.31 19.02
C ASN A 2 -35.14 67.24 18.16
N ALA A 3 -35.56 67.26 16.90
CA ALA A 3 -35.19 66.44 15.75
C ALA A 3 -33.77 66.74 15.23
N ASN A 4 -33.22 65.86 14.38
CA ASN A 4 -32.95 66.23 12.99
C ASN A 4 -32.30 65.12 12.12
N ILE A 5 -32.96 64.90 10.98
CA ILE A 5 -32.43 64.69 9.62
C ILE A 5 -31.78 63.33 9.30
N THR A 6 -32.62 62.40 8.84
CA THR A 6 -32.25 61.34 7.88
C THR A 6 -32.08 61.95 6.49
N PHE A 7 -30.85 62.00 5.98
CA PHE A 7 -30.59 62.26 4.56
C PHE A 7 -30.93 61.00 3.76
N SER A 8 -32.11 60.99 3.13
CA SER A 8 -32.38 60.14 1.96
C SER A 8 -31.54 60.68 0.80
N LEU A 9 -30.36 60.10 0.57
CA LEU A 9 -29.65 60.27 -0.70
C LEU A 9 -30.56 59.70 -1.80
N SER A 10 -31.14 60.58 -2.61
CA SER A 10 -31.82 60.19 -3.84
C SER A 10 -30.89 59.34 -4.71
N LYS A 11 -31.44 58.53 -5.63
CA LYS A 11 -30.64 57.81 -6.64
C LYS A 11 -29.61 58.71 -7.35
N GLN A 12 -29.86 60.02 -7.42
CA GLN A 12 -28.92 61.02 -7.93
C GLN A 12 -27.74 61.30 -6.98
N GLY A 13 -27.93 61.32 -5.66
CA GLY A 13 -26.83 61.52 -4.70
C GLY A 13 -25.81 60.38 -4.68
N ALA A 14 -26.28 59.14 -4.81
CA ALA A 14 -25.41 57.97 -4.99
C ALA A 14 -24.69 57.98 -6.35
N LEU A 15 -25.34 58.50 -7.40
CA LEU A 15 -24.74 58.72 -8.73
C LEU A 15 -23.63 59.78 -8.67
N TRP A 16 -23.84 60.90 -7.98
CA TRP A 16 -22.84 61.97 -7.82
C TRP A 16 -21.65 61.55 -6.95
N ALA A 17 -21.88 60.78 -5.88
CA ALA A 17 -20.80 60.20 -5.10
C ALA A 17 -19.94 59.24 -5.95
N ARG A 18 -20.59 58.38 -6.76
CA ARG A 18 -19.90 57.46 -7.69
C ARG A 18 -19.19 58.18 -8.84
N LEU A 19 -19.76 59.29 -9.32
CA LEU A 19 -19.14 60.16 -10.33
C LEU A 19 -17.90 60.87 -9.78
N ALA A 20 -17.97 61.38 -8.55
CA ALA A 20 -16.81 61.96 -7.86
C ALA A 20 -15.70 60.93 -7.68
N SER A 21 -16.05 59.68 -7.32
CA SER A 21 -15.08 58.58 -7.20
C SER A 21 -14.49 58.14 -8.55
N LEU A 22 -15.26 58.17 -9.64
CA LEU A 22 -14.78 57.95 -11.02
C LEU A 22 -13.87 59.09 -11.49
N LEU A 23 -14.18 60.34 -11.13
CA LEU A 23 -13.34 61.49 -11.39
C LEU A 23 -12.03 61.41 -10.61
N LEU A 24 -12.07 60.96 -9.35
CA LEU A 24 -10.89 60.68 -8.52
C LEU A 24 -10.04 59.55 -9.12
N LEU A 25 -10.64 58.49 -9.65
CA LEU A 25 -9.92 57.44 -10.39
C LEU A 25 -9.25 58.02 -11.65
N MET A 26 -9.96 58.85 -12.43
CA MET A 26 -9.39 59.49 -13.63
C MET A 26 -8.26 60.47 -13.29
N LEU A 27 -8.41 61.27 -12.23
CA LEU A 27 -7.39 62.20 -11.74
C LEU A 27 -6.18 61.46 -11.16
N TRP A 28 -6.39 60.31 -10.51
CA TRP A 28 -5.31 59.45 -10.02
C TRP A 28 -4.56 58.75 -11.16
N LEU A 29 -5.29 58.25 -12.18
CA LEU A 29 -4.69 57.68 -13.40
C LEU A 29 -3.88 58.74 -14.18
N ALA A 30 -4.29 60.00 -14.15
CA ALA A 30 -3.57 61.13 -14.75
C ALA A 30 -2.45 61.71 -13.86
N GLY A 31 -2.45 61.40 -12.55
CA GLY A 31 -1.62 62.07 -11.54
C GLY A 31 -0.51 61.23 -10.90
N CYS A 32 -0.26 60.00 -11.34
CA CYS A 32 0.79 59.15 -10.77
C CYS A 32 2.21 59.47 -11.28
N GLU A 33 2.72 60.64 -10.90
CA GLU A 33 4.08 60.79 -10.38
C GLU A 33 3.93 61.38 -8.97
N GLN A 34 4.37 60.64 -7.94
CA GLN A 34 4.43 61.02 -6.51
C GLN A 34 3.21 60.70 -5.63
N GLY A 35 3.44 59.83 -4.63
CA GLY A 35 2.58 59.68 -3.44
C GLY A 35 2.49 58.25 -2.90
N ARG A 36 3.48 57.81 -2.13
CA ARG A 36 3.59 56.48 -1.47
C ARG A 36 3.32 56.63 0.03
N SER A 37 2.49 55.76 0.64
CA SER A 37 2.76 55.32 2.03
C SER A 37 2.01 54.08 2.55
N THR A 38 1.02 53.48 1.88
CA THR A 38 0.33 52.26 2.43
C THR A 38 0.27 51.06 1.48
N GLN A 39 0.71 51.22 0.23
CA GLN A 39 0.78 50.16 -0.82
C GLN A 39 2.03 49.27 -0.74
N LYS A 40 2.97 49.61 0.15
CA LYS A 40 4.35 49.13 0.08
C LYS A 40 4.53 47.66 0.46
N GLU A 41 3.71 47.13 1.36
CA GLU A 41 3.81 45.71 1.80
C GLU A 41 3.28 44.72 0.76
N THR A 42 2.28 45.09 -0.04
CA THR A 42 1.78 44.26 -1.15
C THR A 42 2.69 44.37 -2.38
N GLU A 43 3.20 45.58 -2.67
CA GLU A 43 4.18 45.82 -3.75
C GLU A 43 5.52 45.10 -3.52
N GLU A 44 6.04 45.12 -2.28
CA GLU A 44 7.32 44.47 -1.95
C GLU A 44 7.23 42.93 -1.97
N ARG A 45 6.04 42.34 -1.74
CA ARG A 45 5.82 40.89 -1.89
C ARG A 45 5.82 40.44 -3.35
N ILE A 46 5.08 41.14 -4.23
CA ILE A 46 4.96 40.83 -5.66
C ILE A 46 6.30 40.96 -6.40
N ALA A 47 7.14 41.92 -6.01
CA ALA A 47 8.45 42.12 -6.62
C ALA A 47 9.47 41.00 -6.30
N SER A 48 9.28 40.26 -5.21
CA SER A 48 10.23 39.25 -4.73
C SER A 48 10.08 37.87 -5.39
N SER A 49 8.95 37.59 -6.08
CA SER A 49 8.65 36.31 -6.71
C SER A 49 9.05 36.21 -8.19
N ILE A 50 9.61 37.27 -8.78
CA ILE A 50 9.83 37.42 -10.23
C ILE A 50 11.17 36.84 -10.75
N SER A 51 12.05 36.29 -9.89
CA SER A 51 13.37 35.84 -10.33
C SER A 51 13.66 34.36 -10.07
N ALA A 52 13.50 33.51 -11.11
CA ALA A 52 14.42 32.40 -11.36
C ALA A 52 14.21 31.74 -12.75
N THR A 53 15.36 31.37 -13.34
CA THR A 53 15.63 30.29 -14.32
C THR A 53 15.81 30.66 -15.79
N SER A 54 16.92 30.18 -16.37
CA SER A 54 17.47 30.50 -17.69
C SER A 54 17.78 29.26 -18.56
N LEU A 55 17.38 29.36 -19.85
CA LEU A 55 18.02 28.96 -21.13
C LEU A 55 18.30 27.47 -21.51
N SER A 56 17.75 26.96 -22.65
CA SER A 56 18.35 27.03 -24.03
C SER A 56 17.85 26.01 -25.11
N ASN A 57 17.20 26.47 -26.23
CA ASN A 57 17.48 26.33 -27.71
C ASN A 57 16.27 26.84 -28.57
N PRO A 58 16.33 27.15 -29.91
CA PRO A 58 15.86 28.49 -30.30
C PRO A 58 14.63 28.71 -31.23
N ASP A 59 13.78 27.75 -31.62
CA ASP A 59 12.52 28.18 -32.31
C ASP A 59 11.24 27.48 -31.86
N VAL A 60 11.18 26.15 -31.82
CA VAL A 60 10.04 25.45 -31.20
C VAL A 60 10.26 25.29 -29.69
N SER A 61 11.48 24.98 -29.26
CA SER A 61 11.77 24.79 -27.84
C SER A 61 11.78 26.10 -27.06
N ALA A 62 12.16 27.23 -27.69
CA ALA A 62 12.07 28.55 -27.07
C ALA A 62 10.62 28.96 -26.76
N GLN A 63 9.69 28.71 -27.68
CA GLN A 63 8.27 28.99 -27.46
C GLN A 63 7.68 28.09 -26.38
N GLN A 64 8.05 26.81 -26.35
CA GLN A 64 7.63 25.88 -25.32
C GLN A 64 8.23 26.24 -23.95
N GLU A 65 9.51 26.56 -23.86
CA GLU A 65 10.17 27.03 -22.64
C GLU A 65 9.48 28.29 -22.09
N ARG A 66 9.17 29.25 -22.97
CA ARG A 66 8.44 30.46 -22.61
C ARG A 66 7.05 30.14 -22.05
N SER A 67 6.27 29.32 -22.75
CA SER A 67 4.92 28.93 -22.33
C SER A 67 4.92 28.18 -21.00
N SER A 68 5.86 27.25 -20.81
CA SER A 68 6.07 26.54 -19.54
C SER A 68 6.44 27.48 -18.40
N ARG A 69 7.29 28.49 -18.65
CA ARG A 69 7.60 29.53 -17.65
C ARG A 69 6.35 30.32 -17.26
N LEU A 70 5.54 30.77 -18.23
CA LEU A 70 4.31 31.50 -17.94
C LEU A 70 3.33 30.68 -17.10
N GLN A 71 3.19 29.39 -17.41
CA GLN A 71 2.37 28.49 -16.61
C GLN A 71 2.85 28.38 -15.16
N GLN A 72 4.17 28.31 -14.95
CA GLN A 72 4.78 28.28 -13.62
C GLN A 72 4.59 29.59 -12.87
N ASP A 73 4.73 30.74 -13.54
CA ASP A 73 4.51 32.06 -12.96
C ASP A 73 3.04 32.20 -12.49
N VAL A 74 2.09 31.81 -13.34
CA VAL A 74 0.66 31.81 -12.98
C VAL A 74 0.38 30.88 -11.80
N GLU A 75 0.91 29.65 -11.80
CA GLU A 75 0.77 28.74 -10.66
C GLU A 75 1.35 29.34 -9.38
N ALA A 76 2.53 29.96 -9.44
CA ALA A 76 3.20 30.57 -8.29
C ALA A 76 2.34 31.70 -7.70
N TYR A 77 1.84 32.61 -8.54
CA TYR A 77 0.96 33.68 -8.09
C TYR A 77 -0.36 33.15 -7.55
N MET A 78 -1.03 32.23 -8.25
CA MET A 78 -2.29 31.67 -7.75
C MET A 78 -2.08 30.94 -6.42
N ARG A 79 -0.94 30.27 -6.22
CA ARG A 79 -0.59 29.61 -4.96
C ARG A 79 -0.38 30.60 -3.82
N GLU A 80 0.21 31.75 -4.09
CA GLU A 80 0.43 32.80 -3.09
C GLU A 80 -0.88 33.52 -2.72
N PHE A 81 -1.69 33.89 -3.71
CA PHE A 81 -2.81 34.80 -3.51
C PHE A 81 -4.18 34.12 -3.40
N GLN A 82 -4.33 32.89 -3.90
CA GLN A 82 -5.61 32.17 -3.84
C GLN A 82 -5.54 30.98 -2.87
N PRO A 83 -6.61 30.69 -2.11
CA PRO A 83 -6.75 29.44 -1.36
C PRO A 83 -7.26 28.29 -2.23
N GLY A 84 -7.16 27.04 -1.75
CA GLY A 84 -7.66 25.83 -2.44
C GLY A 84 -6.68 24.63 -2.44
N PRO A 85 -6.90 23.59 -3.26
CA PRO A 85 -5.98 22.47 -3.47
C PRO A 85 -4.87 22.78 -4.50
N LEU A 86 -3.78 22.00 -4.45
CA LEU A 86 -2.63 22.12 -5.36
C LEU A 86 -2.67 21.03 -6.44
N PRO A 87 -2.20 21.32 -7.66
CA PRO A 87 -1.83 22.65 -8.17
C PRO A 87 -3.05 23.58 -8.34
N ARG A 88 -2.82 24.89 -8.22
CA ARG A 88 -3.88 25.93 -8.29
C ARG A 88 -4.41 26.10 -9.70
N LEU A 89 -3.50 26.19 -10.65
CA LEU A 89 -3.75 26.13 -12.07
C LEU A 89 -3.95 24.66 -12.44
N PHE A 90 -5.18 24.18 -12.29
CA PHE A 90 -5.52 22.84 -12.71
C PHE A 90 -5.29 22.68 -14.22
N GLN A 91 -4.88 21.48 -14.60
CA GLN A 91 -4.75 20.99 -15.97
C GLN A 91 -5.37 19.59 -16.01
N THR A 92 -5.94 19.21 -17.13
CA THR A 92 -6.56 17.87 -17.29
C THR A 92 -5.49 16.80 -17.24
N THR A 93 -5.64 15.86 -16.31
CA THR A 93 -4.78 14.67 -16.23
C THR A 93 -5.36 13.57 -17.09
N ARG A 94 -4.50 12.85 -17.81
CA ARG A 94 -4.89 11.78 -18.72
C ARG A 94 -4.26 10.47 -18.29
N LEU A 95 -5.06 9.42 -18.24
CA LEU A 95 -4.63 8.07 -17.93
C LEU A 95 -4.61 7.25 -19.21
N TYR A 96 -3.48 6.61 -19.44
CA TYR A 96 -3.28 5.70 -20.53
C TYR A 96 -3.08 4.29 -19.99
N ASP A 97 -3.52 3.29 -20.75
CA ASP A 97 -3.08 1.93 -20.53
C ASP A 97 -1.56 1.82 -20.80
N ARG A 98 -0.99 0.65 -20.54
CA ARG A 98 0.45 0.42 -20.74
C ARG A 98 0.90 0.52 -22.19
N ASN A 99 -0.02 0.50 -23.16
CA ASN A 99 0.22 0.56 -24.59
C ASN A 99 -0.05 1.96 -25.17
N GLY A 100 -0.39 2.95 -24.33
CA GLY A 100 -0.62 4.34 -24.73
C GLY A 100 -2.05 4.64 -25.20
N ILE A 101 -3.01 3.76 -24.93
CA ILE A 101 -4.44 4.00 -25.22
C ILE A 101 -5.05 4.81 -24.09
N LEU A 102 -5.71 5.94 -24.39
CA LEU A 102 -6.37 6.77 -23.40
C LEU A 102 -7.55 5.99 -22.76
N ILE A 103 -7.46 5.73 -21.45
CA ILE A 103 -8.48 5.00 -20.68
C ILE A 103 -9.35 5.91 -19.84
N ALA A 104 -8.86 7.09 -19.44
CA ALA A 104 -9.60 8.10 -18.69
C ALA A 104 -8.99 9.51 -18.74
N GLU A 105 -9.85 10.52 -18.64
CA GLU A 105 -9.48 11.88 -18.26
C GLU A 105 -9.93 12.15 -16.84
N LEU A 106 -9.06 12.75 -16.03
CA LEU A 106 -9.36 13.15 -14.67
C LEU A 106 -9.45 14.67 -14.61
N PHE A 107 -10.58 15.16 -14.12
CA PHE A 107 -10.81 16.58 -13.86
C PHE A 107 -11.94 16.76 -12.85
N ASN A 108 -11.86 17.81 -12.04
CA ASN A 108 -12.90 18.18 -11.09
C ASN A 108 -13.58 19.50 -11.52
N GLU A 109 -12.80 20.56 -11.67
CA GLU A 109 -13.29 21.91 -12.00
C GLU A 109 -13.65 22.05 -13.48
N GLY A 110 -12.98 21.27 -14.31
CA GLY A 110 -13.19 21.23 -15.75
C GLY A 110 -11.93 20.83 -16.51
N ARG A 111 -12.03 20.90 -17.83
CA ARG A 111 -10.94 20.57 -18.74
C ARG A 111 -10.08 21.80 -19.00
N ARG A 112 -8.76 21.64 -18.92
CA ARG A 112 -7.79 22.64 -19.36
C ARG A 112 -6.58 21.95 -19.96
N GLU A 113 -6.19 22.42 -21.13
CA GLU A 113 -4.87 22.18 -21.70
C GLU A 113 -4.26 23.52 -22.08
N TRP A 114 -3.17 23.88 -21.40
CA TRP A 114 -2.47 25.13 -21.71
C TRP A 114 -1.60 24.96 -22.95
N ILE A 115 -1.86 25.77 -23.97
CA ILE A 115 -1.10 25.80 -25.23
C ILE A 115 -0.43 27.17 -25.45
N PRO A 116 0.76 27.21 -26.11
CA PRO A 116 1.41 28.46 -26.48
C PRO A 116 0.53 29.32 -27.39
N LEU A 117 0.70 30.65 -27.35
CA LEU A 117 -0.08 31.57 -28.18
C LEU A 117 -0.01 31.25 -29.68
N ALA A 118 1.14 30.77 -30.15
CA ALA A 118 1.36 30.39 -31.54
C ALA A 118 0.54 29.17 -32.00
N GLN A 119 -0.02 28.38 -31.06
CA GLN A 119 -0.90 27.24 -31.33
C GLN A 119 -2.38 27.60 -31.20
N ILE A 120 -2.71 28.87 -30.98
CA ILE A 120 -4.08 29.37 -30.96
C ILE A 120 -4.40 29.97 -32.33
N SER A 121 -5.57 29.65 -32.91
CA SER A 121 -6.01 30.22 -34.18
C SER A 121 -5.90 31.76 -34.16
N PRO A 122 -5.24 32.38 -35.16
CA PRO A 122 -5.08 33.83 -35.20
C PRO A 122 -6.42 34.56 -35.24
N TYR A 123 -7.45 33.93 -35.83
CA TYR A 123 -8.81 34.48 -35.85
C TYR A 123 -9.41 34.61 -34.45
N LEU A 124 -9.12 33.66 -33.54
CA LEU A 124 -9.60 33.71 -32.16
C LEU A 124 -8.88 34.83 -31.38
N ILE A 125 -7.58 34.98 -31.61
CA ILE A 125 -6.77 36.05 -31.03
C ILE A 125 -7.31 37.42 -31.46
N GLU A 126 -7.48 37.64 -32.76
CA GLU A 126 -7.98 38.89 -33.33
C GLU A 126 -9.39 39.22 -32.86
N ALA A 127 -10.31 38.25 -32.89
CA ALA A 127 -11.68 38.44 -32.46
C ALA A 127 -11.79 38.77 -30.97
N THR A 128 -11.01 38.08 -30.13
CA THR A 128 -10.97 38.33 -28.68
C THR A 128 -10.42 39.72 -28.38
N VAL A 129 -9.28 40.10 -29.00
CA VAL A 129 -8.72 41.45 -28.82
C VAL A 129 -9.69 42.52 -29.28
N ALA A 130 -10.35 42.33 -30.43
CA ALA A 130 -11.29 43.32 -30.97
C ALA A 130 -12.48 43.56 -30.02
N VAL A 131 -13.08 42.49 -29.48
CA VAL A 131 -14.27 42.59 -28.62
C VAL A 131 -13.93 42.97 -27.18
N GLU A 132 -12.85 42.43 -26.61
CA GLU A 132 -12.50 42.63 -25.21
C GLU A 132 -11.66 43.89 -24.96
N ASP A 133 -10.66 44.19 -25.81
CA ASP A 133 -9.72 45.30 -25.61
C ASP A 133 -9.02 45.73 -26.91
N ALA A 134 -9.72 46.50 -27.76
CA ALA A 134 -9.21 46.89 -29.08
C ALA A 134 -7.91 47.73 -29.05
N THR A 135 -7.52 48.29 -27.90
CA THR A 135 -6.25 49.04 -27.74
C THR A 135 -5.14 48.19 -27.09
N PHE A 136 -5.38 46.89 -26.86
CA PHE A 136 -4.52 45.98 -26.08
C PHE A 136 -3.03 46.12 -26.38
N PHE A 137 -2.64 46.08 -27.65
CA PHE A 137 -1.23 46.15 -28.07
C PHE A 137 -0.58 47.52 -27.86
N THR A 138 -1.38 48.57 -27.64
CA THR A 138 -0.91 49.96 -27.50
C THR A 138 -1.08 50.52 -26.08
N ASN A 139 -2.04 50.00 -25.31
CA ASN A 139 -2.31 50.49 -23.96
C ASN A 139 -1.27 49.97 -22.95
N LEU A 140 -1.09 50.67 -21.82
CA LEU A 140 -0.12 50.30 -20.79
C LEU A 140 -0.76 49.44 -19.67
N GLY A 141 -1.65 48.52 -20.06
CA GLY A 141 -2.40 47.65 -19.16
C GLY A 141 -3.72 48.25 -18.68
N ILE A 142 -3.90 49.57 -18.83
CA ILE A 142 -5.15 50.29 -18.61
C ILE A 142 -5.38 51.17 -19.84
N ASP A 143 -6.64 51.37 -20.23
CA ASP A 143 -7.05 52.32 -21.27
C ASP A 143 -7.83 53.49 -20.65
N PRO A 144 -7.21 54.66 -20.47
CA PRO A 144 -7.86 55.84 -19.90
C PRO A 144 -9.06 56.33 -20.73
N MET A 145 -9.00 56.20 -22.06
CA MET A 145 -10.08 56.63 -22.95
C MET A 145 -11.28 55.70 -22.83
N ARG A 146 -11.05 54.40 -22.66
CA ARG A 146 -12.09 53.40 -22.40
C ARG A 146 -12.73 53.59 -21.02
N VAL A 147 -11.94 53.89 -19.99
CA VAL A 147 -12.47 54.23 -18.65
C VAL A 147 -13.34 55.49 -18.70
N ALA A 148 -12.88 56.56 -19.36
CA ALA A 148 -13.66 57.79 -19.53
C ALA A 148 -14.95 57.56 -20.34
N SER A 149 -14.87 56.77 -21.41
CA SER A 149 -16.03 56.44 -22.26
C SER A 149 -17.07 55.60 -21.51
N ALA A 150 -16.64 54.62 -20.73
CA ALA A 150 -17.52 53.81 -19.88
C ALA A 150 -18.17 54.67 -18.78
N ALA A 151 -17.43 55.61 -18.19
CA ALA A 151 -17.98 56.56 -17.22
C ALA A 151 -19.11 57.40 -17.84
N LEU A 152 -18.89 57.95 -19.04
CA LEU A 152 -19.89 58.73 -19.79
C LEU A 152 -21.14 57.92 -20.17
N GLN A 153 -20.98 56.64 -20.53
CA GLN A 153 -22.11 55.75 -20.82
C GLN A 153 -22.91 55.42 -19.56
N ASN A 154 -22.25 55.12 -18.44
CA ASN A 154 -22.89 54.82 -17.16
C ASN A 154 -23.73 56.01 -16.65
N VAL A 155 -23.28 57.25 -16.91
CA VAL A 155 -24.05 58.47 -16.60
C VAL A 155 -25.32 58.57 -17.45
N LYS A 156 -25.26 58.16 -18.72
CA LYS A 156 -26.41 58.20 -19.63
C LYS A 156 -27.42 57.08 -19.37
N GLN A 157 -26.97 55.90 -18.95
CA GLN A 157 -27.82 54.71 -18.81
C GLN A 157 -28.27 54.44 -17.36
N GLY A 158 -27.73 55.14 -16.36
CA GLY A 158 -28.18 55.05 -14.96
C GLY A 158 -27.76 53.76 -14.23
N GLU A 159 -27.03 52.87 -14.91
CA GLU A 159 -26.49 51.61 -14.38
C GLU A 159 -24.99 51.50 -14.68
N ILE A 160 -24.25 50.72 -13.87
CA ILE A 160 -22.82 50.46 -14.12
C ILE A 160 -22.73 49.36 -15.17
N VAL A 161 -22.45 49.73 -16.41
CA VAL A 161 -22.20 48.79 -17.50
C VAL A 161 -20.72 48.39 -17.46
N SER A 162 -20.47 47.08 -17.36
CA SER A 162 -19.15 46.47 -17.38
C SER A 162 -18.53 46.60 -18.78
N GLY A 163 -17.77 47.67 -19.02
CA GLY A 163 -17.04 47.89 -20.28
C GLY A 163 -15.69 48.59 -20.15
N ALA A 164 -15.22 48.86 -18.93
CA ALA A 164 -13.99 49.63 -18.70
C ALA A 164 -12.71 48.78 -18.60
N SER A 165 -12.80 47.49 -18.21
CA SER A 165 -11.62 46.65 -17.92
C SER A 165 -10.89 46.19 -19.18
N THR A 166 -9.59 46.44 -19.28
CA THR A 166 -8.70 45.88 -20.33
C THR A 166 -8.45 44.40 -20.14
N ILE A 167 -7.88 43.72 -21.14
CA ILE A 167 -7.47 42.30 -21.02
C ILE A 167 -6.52 42.11 -19.83
N THR A 168 -5.54 43.00 -19.65
CA THR A 168 -4.58 42.89 -18.54
C THR A 168 -5.23 43.07 -17.16
N MET A 169 -6.24 43.95 -17.03
CA MET A 169 -7.01 44.06 -15.79
C MET A 169 -7.84 42.81 -15.50
N GLN A 170 -8.43 42.21 -16.53
CA GLN A 170 -9.16 40.95 -16.39
C GLN A 170 -8.22 39.80 -16.00
N LEU A 171 -7.01 39.76 -16.56
CA LEU A 171 -5.97 38.80 -16.18
C LEU A 171 -5.56 38.97 -14.71
N ALA A 172 -5.29 40.21 -14.28
CA ALA A 172 -4.96 40.53 -12.89
C ALA A 172 -6.04 40.02 -11.92
N ARG A 173 -7.32 40.24 -12.26
CA ARG A 173 -8.46 39.73 -11.51
C ARG A 173 -8.49 38.19 -11.44
N ASN A 174 -8.11 37.50 -12.50
CA ASN A 174 -8.15 36.03 -12.54
C ASN A 174 -7.00 35.36 -11.77
N ILE A 175 -5.82 35.99 -11.72
CA ILE A 175 -4.61 35.43 -11.09
C ILE A 175 -4.49 35.84 -9.61
N PHE A 176 -4.75 37.09 -9.26
CA PHE A 176 -4.40 37.64 -7.93
C PHE A 176 -5.58 37.73 -6.96
N MET A 177 -6.81 37.45 -7.40
CA MET A 177 -8.01 37.61 -6.57
C MET A 177 -8.73 36.28 -6.37
N THR A 178 -9.20 36.07 -5.15
CA THR A 178 -10.03 34.93 -4.77
C THR A 178 -11.39 34.99 -5.49
N PRO A 179 -12.10 33.86 -5.63
CA PRO A 179 -13.43 33.84 -6.26
C PRO A 179 -14.42 34.83 -5.63
N ALA A 180 -14.36 35.00 -4.30
CA ALA A 180 -15.21 35.96 -3.58
C ALA A 180 -14.90 37.41 -4.00
N GLU A 181 -13.62 37.81 -3.98
CA GLU A 181 -13.17 39.14 -4.38
C GLU A 181 -13.49 39.45 -5.86
N ARG A 182 -13.43 38.43 -6.74
CA ARG A 182 -13.78 38.60 -8.16
C ARG A 182 -15.25 38.99 -8.37
N MET A 183 -16.14 38.64 -7.45
CA MET A 183 -17.57 38.98 -7.54
C MET A 183 -17.89 40.36 -6.95
N GLU A 184 -16.99 40.95 -6.17
CA GLU A 184 -17.22 42.26 -5.54
C GLU A 184 -17.22 43.37 -6.57
N ASN A 185 -18.27 44.19 -6.64
CA ASN A 185 -18.31 45.34 -7.54
C ASN A 185 -17.87 46.64 -6.86
N THR A 186 -16.69 46.61 -6.24
CA THR A 186 -16.08 47.74 -5.51
C THR A 186 -15.10 48.52 -6.39
N LEU A 187 -14.93 49.81 -6.10
CA LEU A 187 -13.96 50.66 -6.80
C LEU A 187 -12.53 50.33 -6.37
N GLU A 188 -12.36 49.97 -5.10
CA GLU A 188 -11.12 49.55 -4.48
C GLU A 188 -10.54 48.32 -5.20
N ARG A 189 -11.37 47.30 -5.47
CA ARG A 189 -10.96 46.15 -6.29
C ARG A 189 -10.53 46.59 -7.69
N LYS A 190 -11.29 47.48 -8.35
CA LYS A 190 -10.95 47.96 -9.70
C LYS A 190 -9.65 48.77 -9.74
N GLN A 191 -9.33 49.50 -8.67
CA GLN A 191 -8.04 50.18 -8.51
C GLN A 191 -6.90 49.19 -8.35
N LEU A 192 -7.11 48.14 -7.55
CA LEU A 192 -6.14 47.05 -7.37
C LEU A 192 -5.90 46.29 -8.69
N GLU A 193 -6.95 45.93 -9.43
CA GLU A 193 -6.84 45.34 -10.79
C GLU A 193 -5.99 46.23 -11.71
N ALA A 194 -6.24 47.54 -11.71
CA ALA A 194 -5.54 48.51 -12.54
C ALA A 194 -4.04 48.65 -12.16
N GLN A 195 -3.72 48.63 -10.87
CA GLN A 195 -2.34 48.67 -10.41
C GLN A 195 -1.58 47.41 -10.84
N ILE A 196 -2.13 46.24 -10.52
CA ILE A 196 -1.54 44.94 -10.91
C ILE A 196 -1.41 44.85 -12.43
N ALA A 197 -2.38 45.36 -13.20
CA ALA A 197 -2.31 45.36 -14.66
C ALA A 197 -1.12 46.18 -15.22
N ARG A 198 -0.78 47.30 -14.58
CA ARG A 198 0.41 48.08 -14.95
C ARG A 198 1.70 47.32 -14.63
N ASP A 199 1.74 46.64 -13.48
CA ASP A 199 2.90 45.87 -13.07
C ASP A 199 3.09 44.63 -13.97
N LEU A 200 2.01 43.93 -14.32
CA LEU A 200 2.04 42.86 -15.34
C LEU A 200 2.53 43.37 -16.70
N THR A 201 2.12 44.56 -17.13
CA THR A 201 2.57 45.15 -18.42
C THR A 201 4.05 45.54 -18.41
N ARG A 202 4.64 45.77 -17.24
CA ARG A 202 6.09 46.01 -17.10
C ARG A 202 6.89 44.70 -17.06
N ALA A 203 6.31 43.66 -16.48
CA ALA A 203 6.97 42.37 -16.28
C ALA A 203 6.87 41.44 -17.52
N TYR A 204 5.77 41.51 -18.26
CA TYR A 204 5.46 40.60 -19.37
C TYR A 204 5.16 41.36 -20.66
N THR A 205 5.55 40.75 -21.78
CA THR A 205 5.18 41.21 -23.12
C THR A 205 3.66 41.06 -23.36
N LYS A 206 3.13 41.77 -24.36
CA LYS A 206 1.71 41.69 -24.72
C LYS A 206 1.30 40.27 -25.12
N ASP A 207 2.15 39.55 -25.84
CA ASP A 207 1.88 38.16 -26.23
C ASP A 207 1.82 37.25 -25.00
N GLU A 208 2.71 37.43 -24.01
CA GLU A 208 2.68 36.65 -22.75
C GLU A 208 1.41 36.91 -21.96
N ILE A 209 1.00 38.18 -21.85
CA ILE A 209 -0.24 38.56 -21.18
C ILE A 209 -1.44 37.94 -21.89
N LEU A 210 -1.45 37.96 -23.22
CA LEU A 210 -2.54 37.40 -24.01
C LEU A 210 -2.61 35.87 -23.92
N GLU A 211 -1.46 35.20 -23.94
CA GLU A 211 -1.36 33.75 -23.72
C GLU A 211 -1.93 33.35 -22.35
N MET A 212 -1.48 34.04 -21.29
CA MET A 212 -1.96 33.79 -19.94
C MET A 212 -3.47 34.04 -19.83
N TYR A 213 -3.95 35.14 -20.42
CA TYR A 213 -5.36 35.49 -20.43
C TYR A 213 -6.20 34.42 -21.12
N LEU A 214 -5.90 34.10 -22.38
CA LEU A 214 -6.69 33.17 -23.18
C LEU A 214 -6.76 31.78 -22.53
N ASN A 215 -5.65 31.25 -22.01
CA ASN A 215 -5.62 29.93 -21.36
C ASN A 215 -6.35 29.88 -20.01
N LEU A 216 -6.60 31.03 -19.37
CA LEU A 216 -7.35 31.13 -18.12
C LEU A 216 -8.86 31.31 -18.31
N LEU A 217 -9.31 31.77 -19.49
CA LEU A 217 -10.73 32.01 -19.76
C LEU A 217 -11.58 30.74 -19.67
N ASN A 218 -12.81 30.91 -19.20
CA ASN A 218 -13.84 29.87 -19.21
C ASN A 218 -14.70 30.07 -20.48
N TYR A 219 -14.80 29.02 -21.30
CA TYR A 219 -15.57 29.01 -22.55
C TYR A 219 -16.90 28.23 -22.42
N GLY A 220 -17.38 27.97 -21.21
CA GLY A 220 -18.58 27.17 -20.99
C GLY A 220 -18.27 25.67 -21.04
N HIS A 221 -19.27 24.82 -20.78
CA HIS A 221 -19.13 23.37 -20.83
C HIS A 221 -17.90 22.78 -20.09
N LEU A 222 -17.54 23.38 -18.95
CA LEU A 222 -16.32 23.06 -18.18
C LEU A 222 -15.01 23.17 -18.98
N ALA A 223 -14.99 23.89 -20.10
CA ALA A 223 -13.81 24.09 -20.93
C ALA A 223 -13.09 25.39 -20.57
N TYR A 224 -11.84 25.28 -20.14
CA TYR A 224 -10.99 26.41 -19.80
C TYR A 224 -9.79 26.49 -20.73
N GLY A 225 -9.63 27.66 -21.35
CA GLY A 225 -8.66 27.87 -22.41
C GLY A 225 -9.17 27.43 -23.79
N PRO A 226 -8.50 27.92 -24.85
CA PRO A 226 -8.95 27.71 -26.21
C PRO A 226 -8.83 26.25 -26.67
N GLU A 227 -7.80 25.52 -26.24
CA GLU A 227 -7.60 24.12 -26.64
C GLU A 227 -8.71 23.22 -26.09
N ALA A 228 -9.06 23.37 -24.81
CA ALA A 228 -10.17 22.64 -24.22
C ALA A 228 -11.50 22.99 -24.91
N ALA A 229 -11.73 24.27 -25.20
CA ALA A 229 -12.95 24.72 -25.88
C ALA A 229 -13.08 24.16 -27.30
N ALA A 230 -12.00 24.19 -28.09
CA ALA A 230 -11.99 23.67 -29.44
C ALA A 230 -12.25 22.15 -29.48
N ARG A 231 -11.65 21.39 -28.56
CA ARG A 231 -11.90 19.95 -28.42
C ARG A 231 -13.32 19.64 -28.00
N VAL A 232 -13.84 20.36 -27.01
CA VAL A 232 -15.18 20.15 -26.46
C VAL A 232 -16.27 20.48 -27.49
N TYR A 233 -16.18 21.63 -28.17
CA TYR A 233 -17.23 22.06 -29.09
C TYR A 233 -17.07 21.56 -30.52
N PHE A 234 -15.85 21.28 -30.98
CA PHE A 234 -15.58 20.96 -32.39
C PHE A 234 -14.72 19.72 -32.62
N GLY A 235 -14.25 19.05 -31.55
CA GLY A 235 -13.45 17.81 -31.67
C GLY A 235 -12.07 17.98 -32.31
N LYS A 236 -11.51 19.21 -32.32
CA LYS A 236 -10.25 19.54 -33.01
C LYS A 236 -9.37 20.48 -32.19
N SER A 237 -8.14 20.71 -32.65
CA SER A 237 -7.21 21.63 -31.96
C SER A 237 -7.64 23.09 -32.13
N ALA A 238 -7.30 23.94 -31.15
CA ALA A 238 -7.52 25.38 -31.23
C ALA A 238 -6.80 26.04 -32.41
N ALA A 239 -5.71 25.44 -32.92
CA ALA A 239 -5.02 25.90 -34.11
C ALA A 239 -5.85 25.70 -35.39
N GLU A 240 -6.78 24.74 -35.39
CA GLU A 240 -7.57 24.29 -36.55
C GLU A 240 -8.98 24.90 -36.59
N LEU A 241 -9.27 25.85 -35.70
CA LEU A 241 -10.53 26.58 -35.70
C LEU A 241 -10.65 27.41 -36.98
N THR A 242 -11.77 27.21 -37.67
CA THR A 242 -12.19 28.09 -38.77
C THR A 242 -12.46 29.49 -38.24
N GLN A 243 -12.50 30.48 -39.12
CA GLN A 243 -12.75 31.86 -38.73
C GLN A 243 -14.11 32.03 -38.05
N ALA A 244 -15.19 31.40 -38.56
CA ALA A 244 -16.50 31.48 -37.93
C ALA A 244 -16.53 30.84 -36.52
N GLU A 245 -15.95 29.65 -36.35
CA GLU A 245 -15.88 28.98 -35.05
C GLU A 245 -15.03 29.77 -34.04
N ALA A 246 -13.89 30.30 -34.47
CA ALA A 246 -13.02 31.13 -33.65
C ALA A 246 -13.74 32.40 -33.15
N ILE A 247 -14.50 33.06 -34.03
CA ILE A 247 -15.27 34.26 -33.69
C ILE A 247 -16.44 33.92 -32.75
N LEU A 248 -17.07 32.75 -32.92
CA LEU A 248 -18.08 32.25 -31.99
C LEU A 248 -17.47 32.06 -30.59
N LEU A 249 -16.34 31.35 -30.49
CA LEU A 249 -15.64 31.11 -29.23
C LEU A 249 -15.19 32.40 -28.54
N ALA A 250 -14.71 33.39 -29.28
CA ALA A 250 -14.30 34.69 -28.74
C ALA A 250 -15.43 35.41 -27.99
N GLY A 251 -16.69 35.14 -28.34
CA GLY A 251 -17.87 35.73 -27.73
C GLY A 251 -18.27 35.11 -26.39
N ILE A 252 -17.95 33.83 -26.17
CA ILE A 252 -18.45 33.02 -25.05
C ILE A 252 -17.96 33.50 -23.67
N PRO A 253 -16.67 33.87 -23.47
CA PRO A 253 -16.14 34.24 -22.15
C PRO A 253 -16.90 35.36 -21.42
N GLN A 254 -17.70 36.17 -22.13
CA GLN A 254 -18.55 37.19 -21.53
C GLN A 254 -19.60 36.58 -20.57
N GLN A 255 -20.23 35.48 -20.97
CA GLN A 255 -21.26 34.79 -20.20
C GLN A 255 -21.20 33.29 -20.49
N PRO A 256 -20.17 32.58 -19.97
CA PRO A 256 -19.84 31.23 -20.41
C PRO A 256 -20.99 30.22 -20.34
N ALA A 257 -21.77 30.26 -19.26
CA ALA A 257 -22.93 29.36 -19.09
C ALA A 257 -24.13 29.76 -19.96
N GLY A 258 -24.35 31.06 -20.19
CA GLY A 258 -25.49 31.55 -20.98
C GLY A 258 -25.23 31.55 -22.49
N LEU A 259 -23.97 31.34 -22.91
CA LEU A 259 -23.53 31.31 -24.30
C LEU A 259 -22.94 29.94 -24.67
N ASP A 260 -23.18 28.91 -23.88
CA ASP A 260 -22.74 27.53 -24.15
C ASP A 260 -23.44 27.01 -25.41
N PRO A 261 -22.72 26.75 -26.53
CA PRO A 261 -23.31 26.29 -27.78
C PRO A 261 -24.11 24.98 -27.71
N TYR A 262 -23.85 24.08 -26.75
CA TYR A 262 -24.64 22.85 -26.60
C TYR A 262 -26.03 23.11 -26.00
N ILE A 263 -26.20 24.22 -25.28
CA ILE A 263 -27.44 24.56 -24.57
C ILE A 263 -28.15 25.75 -25.21
N HIS A 264 -27.38 26.76 -25.64
CA HIS A 264 -27.83 28.10 -26.05
C HIS A 264 -27.16 28.55 -27.37
N LEU A 265 -27.18 27.70 -28.41
CA LEU A 265 -26.54 28.00 -29.70
C LEU A 265 -27.02 29.32 -30.33
N GLU A 266 -28.31 29.62 -30.28
CA GLU A 266 -28.86 30.85 -30.85
C GLU A 266 -28.33 32.11 -30.17
N ASP A 267 -28.20 32.09 -28.84
CA ASP A 267 -27.63 33.21 -28.08
C ASP A 267 -26.13 33.35 -28.36
N ALA A 268 -25.41 32.23 -28.49
CA ALA A 268 -24.02 32.20 -28.92
C ALA A 268 -23.86 32.79 -30.34
N LYS A 269 -24.75 32.46 -31.28
CA LYS A 269 -24.78 33.05 -32.64
C LYS A 269 -25.09 34.54 -32.59
N GLN A 270 -26.05 35.00 -31.80
CA GLN A 270 -26.30 36.43 -31.63
C GLN A 270 -25.06 37.15 -31.07
N ARG A 271 -24.35 36.54 -30.13
CA ARG A 271 -23.08 37.06 -29.65
C ARG A 271 -22.00 37.08 -30.74
N GLN A 272 -21.91 36.03 -31.56
CA GLN A 272 -21.01 35.99 -32.73
C GLN A 272 -21.24 37.18 -33.66
N ARG A 273 -22.51 37.54 -33.92
CA ARG A 273 -22.86 38.73 -34.73
C ARG A 273 -22.30 40.01 -34.12
N ILE A 274 -22.42 40.18 -32.81
CA ILE A 274 -21.87 41.36 -32.11
C ILE A 274 -20.34 41.42 -32.27
N VAL A 275 -19.64 40.29 -32.14
CA VAL A 275 -18.19 40.22 -32.34
C VAL A 275 -17.82 40.63 -33.77
N LEU A 276 -18.54 40.09 -34.77
CA LEU A 276 -18.36 40.46 -36.18
C LEU A 276 -18.56 41.97 -36.41
N ASP A 277 -19.60 42.57 -35.84
CA ASP A 277 -19.86 44.02 -35.95
C ASP A 277 -18.76 44.87 -35.30
N VAL A 278 -18.12 44.35 -34.24
CA VAL A 278 -16.95 45.00 -33.64
C VAL A 278 -15.75 44.86 -34.57
N MET A 279 -15.52 43.68 -35.17
CA MET A 279 -14.44 43.46 -36.13
C MET A 279 -14.60 44.32 -37.39
N VAL A 280 -15.81 44.56 -37.89
CA VAL A 280 -16.04 45.51 -39.01
C VAL A 280 -15.69 46.94 -38.63
N ARG A 281 -15.98 47.36 -37.39
CA ARG A 281 -15.72 48.73 -36.92
C ARG A 281 -14.26 48.99 -36.52
N LYS A 282 -13.56 47.96 -36.04
CA LYS A 282 -12.24 48.09 -35.39
C LYS A 282 -11.11 47.45 -36.19
N LEU A 283 -11.43 46.47 -37.04
CA LEU A 283 -10.50 45.80 -37.94
C LEU A 283 -10.89 46.09 -39.40
N LYS A 284 -10.22 45.42 -40.36
CA LYS A 284 -10.48 45.60 -41.81
C LYS A 284 -11.47 44.57 -42.38
N LEU A 285 -12.35 44.01 -41.56
CA LEU A 285 -13.39 43.07 -42.03
C LEU A 285 -14.49 43.87 -42.75
N THR A 286 -14.87 43.46 -43.96
CA THR A 286 -15.99 44.12 -44.65
C THR A 286 -17.33 43.64 -44.11
N ALA A 287 -18.38 44.44 -44.25
CA ALA A 287 -19.73 44.02 -43.84
C ALA A 287 -20.20 42.77 -44.61
N ALA A 288 -19.84 42.65 -45.89
CA ALA A 288 -20.16 41.48 -46.70
C ALA A 288 -19.46 40.20 -46.20
N ASP A 289 -18.18 40.30 -45.83
CA ASP A 289 -17.44 39.17 -45.25
C ASP A 289 -18.00 38.79 -43.88
N ALA A 290 -18.38 39.77 -43.07
CA ALA A 290 -19.03 39.53 -41.78
C ALA A 290 -20.37 38.80 -41.93
N ASP A 291 -21.18 39.20 -42.90
CA ASP A 291 -22.45 38.52 -43.21
C ASP A 291 -22.20 37.09 -43.72
N ALA A 292 -21.18 36.89 -44.57
CA ALA A 292 -20.81 35.56 -45.05
C ALA A 292 -20.35 34.63 -43.90
N LEU A 293 -19.45 35.10 -43.03
CA LEU A 293 -18.97 34.35 -41.86
C LEU A 293 -20.10 34.02 -40.87
N TYR A 294 -21.07 34.92 -40.72
CA TYR A 294 -22.24 34.65 -39.88
C TYR A 294 -23.15 33.55 -40.45
N GLN A 295 -23.19 33.39 -41.78
CA GLN A 295 -23.98 32.34 -42.44
C GLN A 295 -23.25 30.99 -42.50
N GLU A 296 -21.96 30.93 -42.17
CA GLU A 296 -21.25 29.65 -42.09
C GLU A 296 -21.89 28.74 -41.03
N PRO A 297 -22.20 27.47 -41.39
CA PRO A 297 -22.82 26.54 -40.46
C PRO A 297 -21.83 26.15 -39.36
N ILE A 298 -22.26 26.31 -38.11
CA ILE A 298 -21.51 25.84 -36.93
C ILE A 298 -21.93 24.39 -36.68
N VAL A 299 -21.02 23.45 -36.95
CA VAL A 299 -21.22 22.03 -36.67
C VAL A 299 -20.52 21.72 -35.35
N LEU A 300 -21.29 21.56 -34.29
CA LEU A 300 -20.75 21.07 -33.03
C LEU A 300 -20.29 19.61 -33.20
N ALA A 301 -19.30 19.22 -32.43
CA ALA A 301 -19.03 17.81 -32.20
C ALA A 301 -20.30 17.12 -31.66
N GLY A 302 -20.35 15.77 -31.71
CA GLY A 302 -21.42 15.01 -31.05
C GLY A 302 -21.47 15.28 -29.55
N GLU A 303 -22.21 14.47 -28.77
CA GLU A 303 -22.17 14.61 -27.31
C GLU A 303 -20.71 14.80 -26.85
N PRO A 304 -20.39 15.90 -26.14
CA PRO A 304 -19.02 16.31 -25.89
C PRO A 304 -18.31 15.14 -25.26
N GLY A 305 -17.38 14.56 -26.03
CA GLY A 305 -16.93 13.18 -25.89
C GLY A 305 -16.80 12.82 -24.42
N LEU A 306 -17.70 11.96 -23.94
CA LEU A 306 -17.56 11.35 -22.63
C LEU A 306 -16.11 10.85 -22.60
N ALA A 307 -15.32 11.42 -21.69
CA ALA A 307 -13.95 10.97 -21.55
C ALA A 307 -14.01 9.45 -21.41
N PRO A 308 -13.18 8.69 -22.15
CA PRO A 308 -13.21 7.24 -22.07
C PRO A 308 -13.18 6.84 -20.59
N ASN A 309 -14.00 5.89 -20.18
CA ASN A 309 -13.95 5.35 -18.83
C ASN A 309 -13.88 3.83 -18.95
N LEU A 310 -12.79 3.38 -19.58
CA LEU A 310 -12.68 2.00 -20.07
C LEU A 310 -12.32 0.99 -18.96
N ALA A 311 -11.90 1.49 -17.79
CA ALA A 311 -11.50 0.70 -16.63
C ALA A 311 -11.87 1.42 -15.31
N PRO A 312 -13.16 1.70 -15.06
CA PRO A 312 -13.59 2.67 -14.04
C PRO A 312 -13.10 2.32 -12.62
N HIS A 313 -13.16 1.04 -12.26
CA HIS A 313 -12.70 0.57 -10.94
C HIS A 313 -11.18 0.72 -10.74
N PHE A 314 -10.39 0.49 -11.80
CA PHE A 314 -8.95 0.73 -11.77
C PHE A 314 -8.65 2.22 -11.63
N VAL A 315 -9.36 3.07 -12.40
CA VAL A 315 -9.21 4.53 -12.35
C VAL A 315 -9.52 5.07 -10.96
N GLN A 316 -10.64 4.65 -10.36
CA GLN A 316 -11.01 5.00 -8.98
C GLN A 316 -9.95 4.55 -7.97
N TYR A 317 -9.45 3.32 -8.09
CA TYR A 317 -8.40 2.80 -7.20
C TYR A 317 -7.13 3.63 -7.28
N MET A 318 -6.65 3.89 -8.50
CA MET A 318 -5.42 4.66 -8.73
C MET A 318 -5.56 6.10 -8.22
N GLN A 319 -6.70 6.75 -8.48
CA GLN A 319 -6.99 8.08 -7.93
C GLN A 319 -6.97 8.08 -6.40
N SER A 320 -7.67 7.13 -5.76
CA SER A 320 -7.72 7.03 -4.30
C SER A 320 -6.33 6.78 -3.70
N LYS A 321 -5.58 5.83 -4.27
CA LYS A 321 -4.22 5.48 -3.84
C LYS A 321 -3.28 6.68 -3.89
N LEU A 322 -3.25 7.39 -5.02
CA LEU A 322 -2.34 8.51 -5.22
C LEU A 322 -2.77 9.77 -4.45
N ASN A 323 -4.06 10.08 -4.36
CA ASN A 323 -4.56 11.19 -3.56
C ASN A 323 -4.26 11.00 -2.06
N ALA A 324 -4.30 9.77 -1.55
CA ALA A 324 -3.92 9.47 -0.16
C ALA A 324 -2.45 9.81 0.16
N GLN A 325 -1.57 9.79 -0.85
CA GLN A 325 -0.14 10.07 -0.70
C GLN A 325 0.24 11.51 -1.04
N LEU A 326 -0.40 12.10 -2.07
CA LEU A 326 -0.05 13.40 -2.63
C LEU A 326 -0.98 14.54 -2.16
N GLY A 327 -2.12 14.19 -1.58
CA GLY A 327 -3.18 15.13 -1.17
C GLY A 327 -4.41 15.05 -2.06
N ASN A 328 -5.56 15.41 -1.49
CA ASN A 328 -6.84 15.39 -2.19
C ASN A 328 -6.81 16.26 -3.46
N ASP A 329 -7.44 15.77 -4.52
CA ASP A 329 -7.58 16.39 -5.85
C ASP A 329 -6.28 16.64 -6.62
N TYR A 330 -5.12 16.29 -6.04
CA TYR A 330 -3.83 16.53 -6.65
C TYR A 330 -3.71 15.89 -8.02
N VAL A 331 -4.08 14.61 -8.13
CA VAL A 331 -3.94 13.85 -9.37
C VAL A 331 -4.84 14.42 -10.46
N ALA A 332 -6.10 14.72 -10.14
CA ALA A 332 -7.08 15.26 -11.08
C ALA A 332 -6.73 16.66 -11.61
N ARG A 333 -5.86 17.39 -10.91
CA ARG A 333 -5.45 18.75 -11.25
C ARG A 333 -4.04 18.84 -11.85
N SER A 334 -3.28 17.74 -11.83
CA SER A 334 -1.84 17.72 -12.12
C SER A 334 -1.46 17.96 -13.59
N GLY A 335 -2.36 17.74 -14.55
CA GLY A 335 -2.05 17.90 -15.97
C GLY A 335 -1.07 16.88 -16.53
N LEU A 336 -0.94 15.73 -15.86
CA LEU A 336 0.00 14.70 -16.23
C LEU A 336 -0.61 13.74 -17.26
N ASN A 337 0.24 13.22 -18.14
CA ASN A 337 -0.03 12.02 -18.90
C ASN A 337 0.55 10.83 -18.10
N ILE A 338 -0.32 10.02 -17.51
CA ILE A 338 0.03 8.88 -16.65
C ILE A 338 -0.18 7.60 -17.44
N TYR A 339 0.90 6.86 -17.65
CA TYR A 339 0.89 5.55 -18.31
C TYR A 339 0.85 4.49 -17.22
N THR A 340 -0.26 3.77 -17.18
CA THR A 340 -0.58 2.85 -16.09
C THR A 340 -0.08 1.44 -16.40
N THR A 341 -0.12 0.55 -15.40
CA THR A 341 0.18 -0.87 -15.57
C THR A 341 -0.96 -1.65 -16.20
N LEU A 342 -2.16 -1.05 -16.29
CA LEU A 342 -3.34 -1.68 -16.88
C LEU A 342 -3.04 -2.09 -18.32
N ASP A 343 -3.37 -3.33 -18.67
CA ASP A 343 -3.48 -3.73 -20.07
C ASP A 343 -4.96 -3.69 -20.47
N LEU A 344 -5.32 -2.80 -21.39
CA LEU A 344 -6.72 -2.59 -21.76
C LEU A 344 -7.34 -3.83 -22.41
N SER A 345 -6.55 -4.61 -23.15
CA SER A 345 -7.05 -5.83 -23.80
C SER A 345 -7.38 -6.91 -22.77
N MET A 346 -6.51 -7.12 -21.77
CA MET A 346 -6.80 -8.01 -20.65
C MET A 346 -7.98 -7.50 -19.80
N GLN A 347 -8.07 -6.19 -19.59
CA GLN A 347 -9.18 -5.57 -18.83
C GLN A 347 -10.53 -5.82 -19.50
N GLN A 348 -10.62 -5.56 -20.81
CA GLN A 348 -11.83 -5.80 -21.60
C GLN A 348 -12.22 -7.28 -21.59
N LEU A 349 -11.24 -8.17 -21.76
CA LEU A 349 -11.45 -9.62 -21.66
C LEU A 349 -12.05 -10.01 -20.30
N GLY A 350 -11.49 -9.49 -19.20
CA GLY A 350 -12.02 -9.72 -17.85
C GLY A 350 -13.46 -9.22 -17.67
N GLN A 351 -13.76 -8.01 -18.14
CA GLN A 351 -15.10 -7.43 -18.10
C GLN A 351 -16.12 -8.26 -18.90
N GLU A 352 -15.75 -8.68 -20.11
CA GLU A 352 -16.61 -9.48 -20.97
C GLU A 352 -16.91 -10.86 -20.37
N ILE A 353 -15.89 -11.57 -19.89
CA ILE A 353 -16.06 -12.90 -19.30
C ILE A 353 -16.92 -12.81 -18.04
N ALA A 354 -16.71 -11.80 -17.21
CA ALA A 354 -17.50 -11.54 -16.02
C ALA A 354 -18.99 -11.31 -16.38
N ALA A 355 -19.28 -10.38 -17.29
CA ALA A 355 -20.63 -10.07 -17.72
C ALA A 355 -21.33 -11.27 -18.40
N LYS A 356 -20.65 -11.95 -19.33
CA LYS A 356 -21.17 -13.16 -20.00
C LYS A 356 -21.47 -14.28 -19.00
N THR A 357 -20.66 -14.42 -17.95
CA THR A 357 -20.87 -15.47 -16.95
C THR A 357 -22.07 -15.17 -16.06
N VAL A 358 -22.20 -13.94 -15.56
CA VAL A 358 -23.40 -13.57 -14.78
C VAL A 358 -24.66 -13.74 -15.62
N ALA A 359 -24.67 -13.28 -16.88
CA ALA A 359 -25.81 -13.46 -17.77
C ALA A 359 -26.23 -14.95 -17.93
N ARG A 360 -25.27 -15.88 -17.96
CA ARG A 360 -25.54 -17.33 -18.06
C ARG A 360 -25.97 -17.96 -16.74
N GLN A 361 -25.46 -17.47 -15.61
CA GLN A 361 -25.53 -18.18 -14.34
C GLN A 361 -26.46 -17.53 -13.29
N GLN A 362 -26.87 -16.28 -13.50
CA GLN A 362 -27.72 -15.52 -12.57
C GLN A 362 -29.03 -16.23 -12.25
N ALA A 363 -29.73 -16.77 -13.25
CA ALA A 363 -30.99 -17.50 -13.03
C ALA A 363 -30.83 -18.76 -12.17
N ARG A 364 -29.66 -19.41 -12.24
CA ARG A 364 -29.36 -20.64 -11.50
C ARG A 364 -28.92 -20.35 -10.07
N TYR A 365 -28.01 -19.39 -9.89
CA TYR A 365 -27.31 -19.19 -8.63
C TYR A 365 -27.75 -17.92 -7.89
N GLY A 366 -28.53 -17.02 -8.50
CA GLY A 366 -28.94 -15.77 -7.87
C GLY A 366 -27.77 -14.83 -7.54
N MET A 367 -26.67 -14.91 -8.30
CA MET A 367 -25.55 -13.98 -8.24
C MET A 367 -25.86 -12.74 -9.10
N ASN A 368 -25.37 -11.57 -8.71
CA ASN A 368 -25.52 -10.35 -9.51
C ASN A 368 -24.18 -9.67 -9.85
N ASN A 369 -23.06 -10.12 -9.28
CA ASN A 369 -21.80 -9.43 -9.47
C ASN A 369 -20.56 -10.34 -9.43
N VAL A 370 -19.48 -9.85 -10.04
CA VAL A 370 -18.17 -10.47 -10.18
C VAL A 370 -17.10 -9.40 -10.04
N ALA A 371 -16.02 -9.73 -9.35
CA ALA A 371 -14.80 -8.95 -9.35
C ALA A 371 -13.62 -9.80 -9.81
N LEU A 372 -12.69 -9.19 -10.53
CA LEU A 372 -11.50 -9.84 -11.07
C LEU A 372 -10.29 -8.92 -10.92
N VAL A 373 -9.21 -9.45 -10.37
CA VAL A 373 -7.91 -8.78 -10.27
C VAL A 373 -6.86 -9.67 -10.91
N ALA A 374 -6.01 -9.08 -11.76
CA ALA A 374 -4.86 -9.79 -12.31
C ALA A 374 -3.56 -9.00 -12.10
N MET A 375 -2.50 -9.70 -11.72
CA MET A 375 -1.20 -9.13 -11.37
C MET A 375 -0.06 -9.90 -12.04
N ARG A 376 1.01 -9.21 -12.42
CA ARG A 376 2.21 -9.83 -12.98
C ARG A 376 3.19 -10.25 -11.88
N PRO A 377 3.51 -11.55 -11.70
CA PRO A 377 4.62 -11.98 -10.87
C PRO A 377 5.95 -11.32 -11.29
N GLY A 378 6.85 -11.12 -10.33
CA GLY A 378 8.14 -10.45 -10.48
C GLY A 378 8.09 -8.94 -10.28
N SER A 379 7.03 -8.27 -10.76
CA SER A 379 6.88 -6.80 -10.64
C SER A 379 5.68 -6.34 -9.81
N SER A 380 4.71 -7.23 -9.54
CA SER A 380 3.42 -6.88 -8.89
C SER A 380 2.69 -5.74 -9.61
N GLU A 381 2.84 -5.65 -10.94
CA GLU A 381 2.07 -4.72 -11.77
C GLU A 381 0.60 -5.16 -11.77
N LEU A 382 -0.31 -4.25 -11.43
CA LEU A 382 -1.75 -4.48 -11.48
C LEU A 382 -2.24 -4.34 -12.92
N MET A 383 -2.50 -5.47 -13.57
CA MET A 383 -2.81 -5.55 -14.99
C MET A 383 -4.30 -5.35 -15.28
N VAL A 384 -5.15 -5.84 -14.38
CA VAL A 384 -6.62 -5.84 -14.51
C VAL A 384 -7.26 -5.58 -13.16
N MET A 385 -8.28 -4.73 -13.12
CA MET A 385 -9.16 -4.54 -11.97
C MET A 385 -10.60 -4.32 -12.43
N VAL A 386 -11.41 -5.36 -12.27
CA VAL A 386 -12.86 -5.35 -12.44
C VAL A 386 -13.47 -5.40 -11.05
N GLY A 387 -14.16 -4.33 -10.64
CA GLY A 387 -14.83 -4.26 -9.34
C GLY A 387 -16.31 -4.64 -9.38
N SER A 388 -16.92 -4.61 -10.57
CA SER A 388 -18.29 -5.05 -10.84
C SER A 388 -18.46 -5.41 -12.32
N ILE A 389 -19.53 -6.12 -12.66
CA ILE A 389 -19.85 -6.48 -14.06
C ILE A 389 -20.36 -5.31 -14.91
N ASP A 390 -20.87 -4.27 -14.26
CA ASP A 390 -21.42 -3.08 -14.89
C ASP A 390 -21.30 -1.92 -13.90
N PHE A 391 -20.47 -0.93 -14.24
CA PHE A 391 -20.14 0.17 -13.35
C PHE A 391 -21.31 1.15 -13.17
N ASP A 392 -22.10 1.36 -14.21
CA ASP A 392 -23.18 2.36 -14.23
C ASP A 392 -24.52 1.77 -13.77
N ASN A 393 -24.56 0.49 -13.42
CA ASN A 393 -25.78 -0.19 -12.98
C ASN A 393 -26.01 -0.07 -11.47
N GLU A 394 -26.86 0.88 -11.09
CA GLU A 394 -27.27 1.11 -9.70
C GLU A 394 -27.92 -0.11 -9.04
N ALA A 395 -28.61 -0.98 -9.78
CA ALA A 395 -29.34 -2.12 -9.20
C ALA A 395 -28.43 -3.23 -8.63
N ILE A 396 -27.14 -3.19 -8.96
CA ILE A 396 -26.11 -4.10 -8.43
C ILE A 396 -25.05 -3.34 -7.62
N ASP A 397 -25.30 -2.07 -7.31
CA ASP A 397 -24.33 -1.12 -6.76
C ASP A 397 -23.04 -1.08 -7.60
N GLY A 398 -23.18 -0.90 -8.91
CA GLY A 398 -22.10 -1.04 -9.90
C GLY A 398 -20.84 -0.21 -9.62
N GLN A 399 -20.99 0.94 -8.98
CA GLN A 399 -19.87 1.82 -8.61
C GLN A 399 -19.10 1.34 -7.37
N VAL A 400 -19.61 0.35 -6.63
CA VAL A 400 -18.89 -0.29 -5.53
C VAL A 400 -17.80 -1.18 -6.11
N ASN A 401 -16.54 -0.81 -5.87
CA ASN A 401 -15.40 -1.64 -6.23
C ASN A 401 -15.30 -2.84 -5.28
N VAL A 402 -15.90 -3.97 -5.65
CA VAL A 402 -15.89 -5.18 -4.81
C VAL A 402 -14.48 -5.76 -4.70
N ALA A 403 -13.57 -5.47 -5.63
CA ALA A 403 -12.18 -5.91 -5.51
C ALA A 403 -11.46 -5.32 -4.28
N LEU A 404 -11.94 -4.19 -3.77
CA LEU A 404 -11.44 -3.49 -2.58
C LEU A 404 -12.37 -3.62 -1.36
N SER A 405 -13.53 -4.26 -1.52
CA SER A 405 -14.47 -4.48 -0.43
C SER A 405 -14.07 -5.71 0.38
N PRO A 406 -13.96 -5.64 1.72
CA PRO A 406 -13.70 -6.82 2.54
C PRO A 406 -14.82 -7.86 2.38
N ARG A 407 -14.43 -9.11 2.10
CA ARG A 407 -15.30 -10.26 1.91
C ARG A 407 -14.67 -11.49 2.55
N GLN A 408 -15.46 -12.47 2.97
CA GLN A 408 -14.89 -13.69 3.56
C GLN A 408 -14.26 -14.55 2.46
N PRO A 409 -12.95 -14.88 2.51
CA PRO A 409 -12.24 -15.62 1.45
C PRO A 409 -12.62 -17.12 1.42
N GLY A 410 -13.29 -17.62 2.46
CA GLY A 410 -13.53 -19.04 2.66
C GLY A 410 -12.21 -19.84 2.63
N SER A 411 -12.28 -21.05 2.08
CA SER A 411 -11.10 -21.93 1.94
C SER A 411 -9.96 -21.40 1.06
N SER A 412 -10.11 -20.25 0.38
CA SER A 412 -9.01 -19.67 -0.41
C SER A 412 -7.89 -19.11 0.47
N ILE A 413 -8.12 -18.94 1.78
CA ILE A 413 -7.09 -18.55 2.76
C ILE A 413 -6.10 -19.68 3.09
N LYS A 414 -6.45 -20.95 2.84
CA LYS A 414 -5.64 -22.11 3.26
C LYS A 414 -4.19 -22.10 2.74
N PRO A 415 -3.89 -21.70 1.50
CA PRO A 415 -2.50 -21.57 1.04
C PRO A 415 -1.64 -20.67 1.93
N ILE A 416 -2.22 -19.60 2.49
CA ILE A 416 -1.53 -18.70 3.43
C ILE A 416 -1.19 -19.43 4.73
N LEU A 417 -2.12 -20.23 5.26
CA LEU A 417 -1.88 -21.07 6.42
C LEU A 417 -0.79 -22.13 6.15
N TYR A 418 -0.93 -22.89 5.08
CA TYR A 418 -0.02 -24.00 4.79
C TYR A 418 1.38 -23.51 4.43
N VAL A 419 1.51 -22.42 3.64
CA VAL A 419 2.82 -21.85 3.31
C VAL A 419 3.56 -21.38 4.56
N THR A 420 2.83 -20.81 5.53
CA THR A 420 3.40 -20.41 6.83
C THR A 420 3.88 -21.64 7.61
N ALA A 421 3.07 -22.70 7.67
CA ALA A 421 3.43 -23.92 8.37
C ALA A 421 4.63 -24.66 7.72
N PHE A 422 4.75 -24.64 6.39
CA PHE A 422 5.94 -25.15 5.68
C PHE A 422 7.16 -24.26 5.92
N ASN A 423 6.98 -22.94 5.91
CA ASN A 423 8.06 -21.97 6.14
C ASN A 423 8.67 -22.12 7.55
N ASP A 424 7.83 -22.39 8.54
CA ASP A 424 8.26 -22.58 9.94
C ASP A 424 8.68 -24.04 10.23
N LEU A 425 8.75 -24.90 9.19
CA LEU A 425 9.11 -26.31 9.27
C LEU A 425 8.22 -27.14 10.22
N LEU A 426 6.98 -26.68 10.47
CA LEU A 426 6.01 -27.35 11.32
C LEU A 426 5.49 -28.65 10.66
N ILE A 427 5.31 -28.61 9.34
CA ILE A 427 4.83 -29.73 8.53
C ILE A 427 5.65 -29.85 7.24
N SER A 428 5.52 -30.98 6.55
CA SER A 428 6.01 -31.24 5.19
C SER A 428 4.86 -31.75 4.33
N PRO A 429 4.98 -31.79 2.99
CA PRO A 429 3.92 -32.32 2.12
C PRO A 429 3.48 -33.75 2.46
N ALA A 430 4.41 -34.55 3.02
CA ALA A 430 4.18 -35.93 3.43
C ALA A 430 3.66 -36.08 4.88
N THR A 431 3.57 -34.99 5.65
CA THR A 431 3.02 -35.04 7.01
C THR A 431 1.62 -35.62 6.99
N ALA A 432 1.42 -36.68 7.76
CA ALA A 432 0.13 -37.33 7.88
C ALA A 432 -0.77 -36.55 8.85
N LEU A 433 -1.99 -36.26 8.41
CA LEU A 433 -3.01 -35.48 9.10
C LEU A 433 -4.27 -36.33 9.20
N TRP A 434 -4.81 -36.46 10.40
CA TRP A 434 -6.10 -37.12 10.61
C TRP A 434 -7.24 -36.19 10.20
N ASP A 435 -7.99 -36.58 9.19
CA ASP A 435 -9.28 -35.99 8.83
C ASP A 435 -10.40 -36.79 9.51
N THR A 436 -10.60 -36.51 10.80
CA THR A 436 -11.56 -37.19 11.69
C THR A 436 -12.29 -36.15 12.55
N GLN A 437 -13.45 -36.52 13.10
CA GLN A 437 -14.21 -35.62 13.94
C GLN A 437 -13.37 -35.09 15.12
N ILE A 438 -13.44 -33.78 15.34
CA ILE A 438 -12.65 -33.10 16.36
C ILE A 438 -13.41 -31.93 16.96
N ARG A 439 -13.15 -31.61 18.24
CA ARG A 439 -13.91 -30.64 19.03
C ARG A 439 -12.99 -29.66 19.75
N TYR A 440 -13.01 -28.39 19.35
CA TYR A 440 -12.24 -27.30 19.98
C TYR A 440 -13.07 -26.58 21.04
N ASP A 441 -12.47 -26.34 22.21
CA ASP A 441 -13.01 -25.35 23.14
C ASP A 441 -12.49 -23.97 22.73
N VAL A 442 -13.42 -23.07 22.42
CA VAL A 442 -13.14 -21.70 21.96
C VAL A 442 -13.62 -20.65 22.96
N GLY A 443 -13.92 -21.04 24.20
CA GLY A 443 -14.26 -20.11 25.29
C GLY A 443 -15.65 -19.47 25.21
N THR A 444 -16.50 -19.89 24.27
CA THR A 444 -17.87 -19.37 24.08
C THR A 444 -18.94 -20.23 24.77
N GLY A 445 -18.54 -21.32 25.44
CA GLY A 445 -19.46 -22.33 26.01
C GLY A 445 -20.06 -23.30 24.98
N ILE A 446 -19.95 -23.01 23.68
CA ILE A 446 -20.32 -23.89 22.57
C ILE A 446 -19.04 -24.35 21.87
N PRO A 447 -18.75 -25.66 21.82
CA PRO A 447 -17.53 -26.12 21.19
C PRO A 447 -17.56 -25.93 19.67
N TYR A 448 -16.41 -25.59 19.11
CA TYR A 448 -16.22 -25.52 17.66
C TYR A 448 -15.91 -26.91 17.10
N ILE A 449 -16.78 -27.42 16.22
CA ILE A 449 -16.65 -28.74 15.59
C ILE A 449 -16.62 -28.54 14.08
N PRO A 450 -15.42 -28.45 13.46
CA PRO A 450 -15.32 -28.28 12.02
C PRO A 450 -15.80 -29.51 11.26
N GLN A 451 -16.39 -29.29 10.09
CA GLN A 451 -16.82 -30.33 9.15
C GLN A 451 -16.24 -30.06 7.77
N ASN A 452 -15.98 -31.13 7.01
CA ASN A 452 -15.64 -30.98 5.60
C ASN A 452 -16.86 -30.64 4.77
N TYR A 453 -16.61 -29.97 3.64
CA TYR A 453 -17.65 -29.51 2.74
C TYR A 453 -18.53 -30.65 2.20
N ASP A 454 -17.95 -31.81 1.94
CA ASP A 454 -18.64 -33.01 1.43
C ASP A 454 -19.31 -33.84 2.53
N ASN A 455 -19.28 -33.37 3.77
CA ASN A 455 -19.81 -34.03 4.97
C ASN A 455 -19.18 -35.40 5.25
N LYS A 456 -17.96 -35.65 4.77
CA LYS A 456 -17.22 -36.91 5.03
C LYS A 456 -15.93 -36.65 5.77
N PHE A 457 -15.44 -37.70 6.43
CA PHE A 457 -14.10 -37.76 7.02
C PHE A 457 -13.27 -38.72 6.18
N HIS A 458 -12.08 -38.28 5.76
CA HIS A 458 -11.22 -39.04 4.85
C HIS A 458 -10.16 -39.87 5.58
N GLY A 459 -10.19 -39.92 6.92
CA GLY A 459 -9.23 -40.68 7.70
C GLY A 459 -7.83 -40.08 7.61
N LEU A 460 -6.80 -40.91 7.47
CA LEU A 460 -5.42 -40.43 7.36
C LEU A 460 -5.14 -39.88 5.95
N VAL A 461 -4.79 -38.60 5.86
CA VAL A 461 -4.43 -37.94 4.60
C VAL A 461 -3.09 -37.23 4.74
N THR A 462 -2.36 -37.00 3.65
CA THR A 462 -1.14 -36.17 3.71
C THR A 462 -1.49 -34.67 3.70
N ALA A 463 -0.59 -33.80 4.14
CA ALA A 463 -0.73 -32.35 4.00
C ALA A 463 -0.93 -31.93 2.53
N ARG A 464 -0.23 -32.58 1.58
CA ARG A 464 -0.47 -32.40 0.14
C ARG A 464 -1.92 -32.70 -0.24
N THR A 465 -2.40 -33.90 0.12
CA THR A 465 -3.78 -34.32 -0.18
C THR A 465 -4.80 -33.38 0.48
N ALA A 466 -4.56 -32.98 1.73
CA ALA A 466 -5.47 -32.12 2.48
C ALA A 466 -5.60 -30.72 1.86
N LEU A 467 -4.48 -30.08 1.49
CA LEU A 467 -4.50 -28.76 0.85
C LEU A 467 -5.06 -28.85 -0.57
N ALA A 468 -4.63 -29.83 -1.37
CA ALA A 468 -5.07 -30.00 -2.76
C ALA A 468 -6.58 -30.28 -2.88
N ASN A 469 -7.16 -31.06 -1.96
CA ASN A 469 -8.61 -31.32 -1.90
C ASN A 469 -9.37 -30.33 -1.01
N SER A 470 -8.68 -29.35 -0.42
CA SER A 470 -9.27 -28.31 0.41
C SER A 470 -10.06 -28.84 1.61
N TYR A 471 -9.60 -29.92 2.26
CA TYR A 471 -10.26 -30.45 3.46
C TYR A 471 -10.20 -29.44 4.61
N ASN A 472 -11.30 -29.30 5.35
CA ASN A 472 -11.47 -28.28 6.40
C ASN A 472 -10.82 -28.71 7.70
N VAL A 473 -11.07 -29.94 8.13
CA VAL A 473 -10.61 -30.44 9.43
C VAL A 473 -9.08 -30.46 9.55
N PRO A 474 -8.31 -30.98 8.57
CA PRO A 474 -6.86 -30.88 8.61
C PRO A 474 -6.34 -29.42 8.62
N ALA A 475 -7.00 -28.50 7.90
CA ALA A 475 -6.59 -27.10 7.91
C ALA A 475 -6.78 -26.46 9.29
N VAL A 476 -7.90 -26.72 9.97
CA VAL A 476 -8.11 -26.26 11.35
C VAL A 476 -7.07 -26.85 12.30
N LYS A 477 -6.71 -28.12 12.14
CA LYS A 477 -5.62 -28.75 12.89
C LYS A 477 -4.29 -28.02 12.67
N VAL A 478 -3.91 -27.77 11.42
CA VAL A 478 -2.68 -27.03 11.10
C VAL A 478 -2.67 -25.65 11.76
N LEU A 479 -3.79 -24.92 11.74
CA LEU A 479 -3.88 -23.61 12.42
C LEU A 479 -3.80 -23.73 13.94
N ALA A 480 -4.40 -24.76 14.54
CA ALA A 480 -4.29 -25.00 15.97
C ALA A 480 -2.83 -25.22 16.40
N GLY A 481 -2.03 -25.90 15.56
CA GLY A 481 -0.61 -26.10 15.83
C GLY A 481 0.30 -24.94 15.50
N LEU A 482 -0.04 -24.16 14.45
CA LEU A 482 0.70 -22.97 14.08
C LEU A 482 0.43 -21.79 15.03
N GLY A 483 -0.81 -21.66 15.50
CA GLY A 483 -1.30 -20.50 16.22
C GLY A 483 -1.85 -19.40 15.30
N VAL A 484 -2.91 -18.73 15.76
CA VAL A 484 -3.60 -17.65 15.03
C VAL A 484 -2.69 -16.43 14.82
N ASP A 485 -1.95 -16.02 15.85
CA ASP A 485 -1.05 -14.87 15.79
C ASP A 485 0.00 -15.02 14.69
N ARG A 486 0.60 -16.20 14.60
CA ARG A 486 1.63 -16.49 13.60
C ARG A 486 1.07 -16.50 12.17
N MET A 487 -0.14 -17.06 11.99
CA MET A 487 -0.85 -16.98 10.72
C MET A 487 -1.12 -15.52 10.32
N LEU A 488 -1.61 -14.68 11.23
CA LEU A 488 -1.90 -13.27 10.97
C LEU A 488 -0.63 -12.47 10.64
N GLU A 489 0.46 -12.70 11.35
CA GLU A 489 1.76 -12.09 11.07
C GLU A 489 2.22 -12.41 9.64
N SER A 490 2.22 -13.69 9.26
CA SER A 490 2.64 -14.10 7.91
C SER A 490 1.68 -13.59 6.83
N ALA A 491 0.36 -13.63 7.07
CA ALA A 491 -0.65 -13.10 6.16
C ALA A 491 -0.42 -11.60 5.86
N ARG A 492 -0.22 -10.79 6.90
CA ARG A 492 0.08 -9.35 6.76
C ARG A 492 1.40 -9.11 6.05
N ALA A 493 2.43 -9.91 6.33
CA ALA A 493 3.72 -9.84 5.63
C ALA A 493 3.59 -10.15 4.12
N MET A 494 2.65 -11.02 3.73
CA MET A 494 2.35 -11.33 2.32
C MET A 494 1.42 -10.32 1.65
N GLY A 495 0.91 -9.31 2.37
CA GLY A 495 0.05 -8.26 1.81
C GLY A 495 -1.43 -8.32 2.18
N LEU A 496 -1.87 -9.23 3.07
CA LEU A 496 -3.25 -9.24 3.59
C LEU A 496 -3.43 -8.18 4.69
N GLN A 497 -3.44 -6.91 4.29
CA GLN A 497 -3.56 -5.76 5.21
C GLN A 497 -4.98 -5.60 5.77
N SER A 498 -5.99 -6.14 5.10
CA SER A 498 -7.39 -6.11 5.52
C SER A 498 -7.66 -6.94 6.78
N LEU A 499 -6.78 -7.87 7.14
CA LEU A 499 -6.82 -8.60 8.43
C LEU A 499 -6.32 -7.70 9.57
N ASN A 500 -6.98 -6.57 9.77
CA ASN A 500 -6.54 -5.46 10.63
C ASN A 500 -7.23 -5.37 12.00
N ARG A 501 -8.25 -6.20 12.25
CA ARG A 501 -8.85 -6.36 13.59
C ARG A 501 -7.81 -6.82 14.61
N GLU A 502 -8.10 -6.63 15.90
CA GLU A 502 -7.22 -7.11 16.96
C GLU A 502 -7.06 -8.64 16.87
N ASN A 503 -5.84 -9.15 17.08
CA ASN A 503 -5.55 -10.57 16.93
C ASN A 503 -6.46 -11.46 17.80
N SER A 504 -6.82 -10.99 19.00
CA SER A 504 -7.73 -11.65 19.94
C SER A 504 -9.14 -11.87 19.38
N GLN A 505 -9.52 -11.16 18.31
CA GLN A 505 -10.81 -11.27 17.64
C GLN A 505 -10.83 -12.34 16.54
N TYR A 506 -9.69 -12.99 16.28
CA TYR A 506 -9.61 -14.11 15.35
C TYR A 506 -9.45 -15.43 16.11
N GLY A 507 -10.17 -16.45 15.65
CA GLY A 507 -10.10 -17.81 16.19
C GLY A 507 -9.70 -18.84 15.15
N LEU A 508 -9.78 -20.12 15.53
CA LEU A 508 -9.52 -21.25 14.63
C LEU A 508 -10.38 -21.29 13.34
N PRO A 509 -11.60 -20.76 13.31
CA PRO A 509 -12.33 -20.61 12.04
C PRO A 509 -11.63 -19.73 11.00
N LEU A 510 -10.61 -18.94 11.37
CA LEU A 510 -9.75 -18.23 10.42
C LEU A 510 -9.12 -19.18 9.39
N ALA A 511 -8.83 -20.43 9.75
CA ALA A 511 -8.33 -21.45 8.81
C ALA A 511 -9.30 -21.72 7.64
N LEU A 512 -10.57 -21.37 7.82
CA LEU A 512 -11.65 -21.54 6.86
C LEU A 512 -12.19 -20.21 6.33
N GLY A 513 -11.52 -19.09 6.64
CA GLY A 513 -11.85 -17.77 6.11
C GLY A 513 -12.77 -16.91 6.96
N GLU A 514 -12.87 -17.14 8.29
CA GLU A 514 -13.55 -16.22 9.23
C GLU A 514 -12.72 -14.94 9.52
N GLY A 515 -12.33 -14.25 8.46
CA GLY A 515 -11.63 -12.98 8.46
C GLY A 515 -11.80 -12.35 7.09
N GLU A 516 -12.42 -11.17 7.04
CA GLU A 516 -12.72 -10.51 5.78
C GLU A 516 -11.46 -9.95 5.14
N VAL A 517 -11.32 -10.19 3.84
CA VAL A 517 -10.21 -9.71 3.03
C VAL A 517 -10.65 -9.11 1.71
N THR A 518 -9.85 -8.22 1.16
CA THR A 518 -10.10 -7.70 -0.19
C THR A 518 -9.60 -8.70 -1.24
N LEU A 519 -10.14 -8.63 -2.46
CA LEU A 519 -9.65 -9.42 -3.58
C LEU A 519 -8.23 -9.02 -3.98
N LEU A 520 -7.91 -7.73 -3.89
CA LEU A 520 -6.57 -7.22 -4.14
C LEU A 520 -5.54 -7.78 -3.14
N ASP A 521 -5.88 -7.87 -1.85
CA ASP A 521 -5.01 -8.44 -0.82
C ASP A 521 -4.71 -9.92 -1.11
N MET A 522 -5.74 -10.68 -1.45
CA MET A 522 -5.59 -12.10 -1.82
C MET A 522 -4.76 -12.28 -3.09
N ALA A 523 -4.99 -11.47 -4.12
CA ALA A 523 -4.18 -11.48 -5.34
C ALA A 523 -2.71 -11.12 -5.04
N THR A 524 -2.48 -10.18 -4.14
CA THR A 524 -1.14 -9.75 -3.71
C THR A 524 -0.40 -10.87 -2.99
N ALA A 525 -1.05 -11.61 -2.09
CA ALA A 525 -0.40 -12.72 -1.40
C ALA A 525 -0.15 -13.94 -2.29
N PHE A 526 -1.06 -14.25 -3.21
CA PHE A 526 -0.81 -15.29 -4.21
C PHE A 526 0.33 -14.88 -5.16
N THR A 527 0.43 -13.61 -5.52
CA THR A 527 1.58 -13.07 -6.27
C THR A 527 2.87 -13.15 -5.45
N THR A 528 2.82 -12.95 -4.13
CA THR A 528 3.98 -13.15 -3.24
C THR A 528 4.46 -14.60 -3.23
N ILE A 529 3.53 -15.57 -3.23
CA ILE A 529 3.87 -17.00 -3.37
C ILE A 529 4.47 -17.26 -4.77
N ALA A 530 3.84 -16.76 -5.83
CA ALA A 530 4.33 -16.87 -7.21
C ALA A 530 5.73 -16.24 -7.40
N ASN A 531 6.06 -15.21 -6.62
CA ASN A 531 7.37 -14.55 -6.57
C ASN A 531 8.41 -15.31 -5.72
N GLY A 532 8.16 -16.57 -5.37
CA GLY A 532 9.08 -17.36 -4.54
C GLY A 532 9.25 -16.79 -3.13
N GLY A 533 8.19 -16.19 -2.59
CA GLY A 533 8.17 -15.66 -1.22
C GLY A 533 8.61 -14.20 -1.08
N ILE A 534 8.74 -13.47 -2.18
CA ILE A 534 9.09 -12.04 -2.18
C ILE A 534 7.82 -11.19 -2.32
N TYR A 535 7.51 -10.44 -1.27
CA TYR A 535 6.44 -9.45 -1.27
C TYR A 535 6.88 -8.17 -2.01
N LEU A 536 5.98 -7.70 -2.86
CA LEU A 536 6.05 -6.44 -3.59
C LEU A 536 4.64 -5.82 -3.58
N ALA A 537 4.53 -4.57 -3.15
CA ALA A 537 3.26 -3.85 -3.15
C ALA A 537 2.72 -3.69 -4.59
N PRO A 538 1.38 -3.70 -4.79
CA PRO A 538 0.78 -3.48 -6.11
C PRO A 538 1.22 -2.15 -6.73
N THR A 539 1.78 -2.22 -7.93
CA THR A 539 2.20 -1.06 -8.73
C THR A 539 1.13 -0.73 -9.77
N THR A 540 0.82 0.54 -9.97
CA THR A 540 -0.25 1.00 -10.88
C THR A 540 0.24 1.92 -11.99
N VAL A 541 1.45 2.48 -11.86
CA VAL A 541 2.04 3.45 -12.78
C VAL A 541 3.35 2.92 -13.35
N VAL A 542 3.43 2.84 -14.68
CA VAL A 542 4.67 2.52 -15.41
C VAL A 542 5.52 3.78 -15.52
N THR A 543 4.91 4.86 -16.01
CA THR A 543 5.56 6.17 -16.14
C THR A 543 4.55 7.30 -16.06
N ALA A 544 5.01 8.50 -15.73
CA ALA A 544 4.22 9.71 -15.79
C ALA A 544 5.05 10.78 -16.49
N LEU A 545 4.39 11.63 -17.27
CA LEU A 545 4.98 12.72 -18.03
C LEU A 545 4.09 13.95 -17.89
N ASP A 546 4.63 15.12 -18.17
CA ASP A 546 3.79 16.31 -18.34
C ASP A 546 2.91 16.21 -19.61
N LYS A 547 2.05 17.21 -19.82
CA LYS A 547 1.20 17.35 -21.00
C LYS A 547 1.96 17.35 -22.34
N GLN A 548 3.26 17.69 -22.37
CA GLN A 548 4.12 17.63 -23.56
C GLN A 548 4.77 16.24 -23.75
N ASN A 549 4.45 15.27 -22.89
CA ASN A 549 5.14 13.98 -22.81
C ASN A 549 6.63 14.11 -22.47
N LEU A 550 7.00 15.09 -21.64
CA LEU A 550 8.35 15.25 -21.10
C LEU A 550 8.40 14.90 -19.60
N PRO A 551 9.56 14.43 -19.09
CA PRO A 551 9.74 14.23 -17.66
C PRO A 551 9.59 15.55 -16.90
N SER A 552 8.88 15.53 -15.78
CA SER A 552 8.72 16.69 -14.92
C SER A 552 8.92 16.32 -13.44
N LYS A 553 9.17 17.34 -12.60
CA LYS A 553 9.27 17.14 -11.15
C LYS A 553 7.98 16.53 -10.58
N LEU A 554 6.84 17.03 -11.03
CA LEU A 554 5.51 16.57 -10.67
C LEU A 554 5.28 15.10 -11.04
N ALA A 555 5.66 14.72 -12.26
CA ALA A 555 5.64 13.32 -12.70
C ALA A 555 6.54 12.41 -11.84
N THR A 556 7.73 12.90 -11.46
CA THR A 556 8.66 12.16 -10.62
C THR A 556 8.11 11.95 -9.20
N GLU A 557 7.45 12.96 -8.62
CA GLU A 557 6.77 12.86 -7.33
C GLU A 557 5.66 11.80 -7.37
N LEU A 558 4.84 11.78 -8.42
CA LEU A 558 3.80 10.77 -8.62
C LEU A 558 4.38 9.35 -8.74
N LEU A 559 5.44 9.18 -9.54
CA LEU A 559 6.10 7.88 -9.69
C LEU A 559 6.69 7.36 -8.38
N ASN A 560 7.30 8.24 -7.58
CA ASN A 560 7.84 7.85 -6.27
C ASN A 560 6.73 7.50 -5.27
N ALA A 561 5.55 8.10 -5.41
CA ALA A 561 4.39 7.77 -4.58
C ALA A 561 3.85 6.37 -4.90
N ASP A 562 3.77 6.01 -6.20
CA ASP A 562 3.27 4.69 -6.61
C ASP A 562 4.27 3.54 -6.38
N ARG A 563 5.59 3.82 -6.47
CA ARG A 563 6.65 2.82 -6.41
C ARG A 563 6.67 2.02 -5.08
N PRO A 564 6.90 0.69 -5.14
CA PRO A 564 7.07 -0.11 -3.93
C PRO A 564 8.34 0.34 -3.18
N GLN A 565 8.22 0.60 -1.88
CA GLN A 565 9.32 1.16 -1.09
C GLN A 565 10.50 0.20 -0.93
N GLN A 566 10.26 -1.12 -0.90
CA GLN A 566 11.30 -2.15 -0.99
C GLN A 566 10.67 -3.53 -1.22
N SER A 567 11.34 -4.40 -1.99
CA SER A 567 11.01 -5.83 -2.01
C SER A 567 11.38 -6.48 -0.67
N GLN A 568 10.49 -7.29 -0.09
CA GLN A 568 10.74 -7.98 1.17
C GLN A 568 10.60 -9.49 0.99
N ARG A 569 11.63 -10.26 1.35
CA ARG A 569 11.49 -11.71 1.47
C ARG A 569 10.72 -12.04 2.75
N VAL A 570 9.51 -12.56 2.59
CA VAL A 570 8.59 -12.88 3.71
C VAL A 570 8.38 -14.37 3.87
N LEU A 571 8.72 -15.17 2.85
CA LEU A 571 8.78 -16.62 2.90
C LEU A 571 10.10 -17.14 2.31
N SER A 572 10.51 -18.33 2.73
CA SER A 572 11.56 -19.07 2.03
C SER A 572 11.11 -19.46 0.62
N ALA A 573 12.05 -19.51 -0.32
CA ALA A 573 11.75 -19.95 -1.68
C ALA A 573 11.21 -21.39 -1.69
N GLY A 574 11.77 -22.27 -0.84
CA GLY A 574 11.30 -23.64 -0.70
C GLY A 574 9.86 -23.76 -0.22
N ALA A 575 9.42 -22.98 0.77
CA ALA A 575 8.03 -23.01 1.24
C ALA A 575 7.05 -22.53 0.16
N ALA A 576 7.39 -21.43 -0.52
CA ALA A 576 6.58 -20.91 -1.63
C ALA A 576 6.47 -21.93 -2.78
N PHE A 577 7.58 -22.58 -3.14
CA PHE A 577 7.60 -23.64 -4.14
C PHE A 577 6.75 -24.85 -3.73
N VAL A 578 6.88 -25.32 -2.47
CA VAL A 578 6.12 -26.48 -1.98
C VAL A 578 4.61 -26.27 -2.07
N VAL A 579 4.11 -25.08 -1.70
CA VAL A 579 2.68 -24.76 -1.86
C VAL A 579 2.29 -24.67 -3.32
N THR A 580 3.14 -24.05 -4.16
CA THR A 580 2.92 -23.98 -5.61
C THR A 580 2.82 -25.37 -6.23
N ASP A 581 3.71 -26.28 -5.86
CA ASP A 581 3.74 -27.67 -6.33
C ASP A 581 2.46 -28.44 -5.90
N ILE A 582 2.04 -28.31 -4.64
CA ILE A 582 0.78 -28.92 -4.18
C ILE A 582 -0.43 -28.35 -4.94
N LEU A 583 -0.48 -27.03 -5.13
CA LEU A 583 -1.60 -26.35 -5.80
C LEU A 583 -1.57 -26.47 -7.32
N SER A 584 -0.51 -27.00 -7.93
CA SER A 584 -0.39 -27.29 -9.37
C SER A 584 -0.52 -28.79 -9.70
N ASP A 585 -0.45 -29.66 -8.69
CA ASP A 585 -0.70 -31.10 -8.82
C ASP A 585 -2.19 -31.43 -9.05
N ASN A 586 -2.54 -31.80 -10.28
CA ASN A 586 -3.90 -32.20 -10.66
C ASN A 586 -4.28 -33.59 -10.11
N THR A 587 -3.30 -34.48 -9.95
CA THR A 587 -3.56 -35.81 -9.37
C THR A 587 -3.97 -35.68 -7.91
N ALA A 588 -3.25 -34.85 -7.15
CA ALA A 588 -3.54 -34.62 -5.73
C ALA A 588 -4.94 -34.04 -5.49
N ARG A 589 -5.48 -33.21 -6.39
CA ARG A 589 -6.80 -32.56 -6.24
C ARG A 589 -7.98 -33.34 -6.84
N THR A 590 -7.68 -34.37 -7.64
CA THR A 590 -8.69 -35.17 -8.35
C THR A 590 -9.77 -35.77 -7.44
N PRO A 591 -9.48 -36.26 -6.21
CA PRO A 591 -10.51 -36.82 -5.34
C PRO A 591 -11.70 -35.87 -5.06
N MET A 592 -11.44 -34.58 -4.89
CA MET A 592 -12.49 -33.57 -4.64
C MET A 592 -13.05 -32.94 -5.93
N PHE A 593 -12.17 -32.60 -6.89
CA PHE A 593 -12.57 -31.76 -8.03
C PHE A 593 -12.74 -32.53 -9.35
N GLY A 594 -12.31 -33.80 -9.40
CA GLY A 594 -12.19 -34.56 -10.63
C GLY A 594 -10.97 -34.15 -11.48
N PRO A 595 -10.60 -34.98 -12.47
CA PRO A 595 -9.38 -34.76 -13.27
C PRO A 595 -9.50 -33.61 -14.28
N ASN A 596 -10.72 -33.23 -14.66
CA ASN A 596 -11.02 -32.22 -15.69
C ASN A 596 -11.74 -30.99 -15.09
N SER A 597 -11.31 -30.57 -13.91
CA SER A 597 -11.88 -29.37 -13.26
C SER A 597 -11.42 -28.09 -13.93
N TYR A 598 -12.15 -26.98 -13.74
CA TYR A 598 -11.75 -25.64 -14.20
C TYR A 598 -10.43 -25.13 -13.56
N LEU A 599 -9.88 -25.83 -12.57
CA LEU A 599 -8.58 -25.52 -11.97
C LEU A 599 -7.40 -26.08 -12.77
N HIS A 600 -7.66 -26.87 -13.80
CA HIS A 600 -6.67 -27.39 -14.73
C HIS A 600 -6.66 -26.51 -15.98
N LEU A 601 -5.49 -26.00 -16.34
CA LEU A 601 -5.28 -25.18 -17.52
C LEU A 601 -4.43 -25.92 -18.57
N SER A 602 -4.37 -25.36 -19.77
CA SER A 602 -3.50 -25.79 -20.88
C SER A 602 -2.01 -25.65 -20.57
N LYS A 603 -1.64 -24.74 -19.66
CA LYS A 603 -0.27 -24.54 -19.14
C LYS A 603 -0.22 -24.76 -17.62
N PRO A 604 0.94 -25.12 -17.05
CA PRO A 604 1.11 -25.27 -15.60
C PRO A 604 0.58 -24.07 -14.79
N ALA A 605 -0.33 -24.35 -13.85
CA ALA A 605 -0.92 -23.34 -12.98
C ALA A 605 -1.23 -23.90 -11.59
N ALA A 606 -0.98 -23.07 -10.58
CA ALA A 606 -1.35 -23.31 -9.20
C ALA A 606 -2.67 -22.59 -8.90
N ALA A 607 -3.68 -23.27 -8.36
CA ALA A 607 -4.98 -22.64 -8.13
C ALA A 607 -5.67 -23.13 -6.85
N LYS A 608 -6.47 -22.24 -6.25
CA LYS A 608 -7.25 -22.52 -5.05
C LYS A 608 -8.64 -21.87 -5.10
N THR A 609 -9.64 -22.67 -4.77
CA THR A 609 -11.03 -22.22 -4.59
C THR A 609 -11.31 -21.77 -3.15
N GLY A 610 -12.28 -20.87 -2.99
CA GLY A 610 -12.87 -20.47 -1.71
C GLY A 610 -14.39 -20.46 -1.78
N THR A 611 -15.04 -20.82 -0.68
CA THR A 611 -16.51 -20.85 -0.55
C THR A 611 -16.85 -20.58 0.90
N THR A 612 -17.77 -19.64 1.15
CA THR A 612 -18.24 -19.31 2.49
C THR A 612 -19.46 -20.14 2.88
N THR A 613 -19.71 -20.26 4.18
CA THR A 613 -20.95 -20.85 4.69
C THR A 613 -22.13 -19.92 4.36
N GLY A 614 -23.20 -20.47 3.78
CA GLY A 614 -24.35 -19.67 3.31
C GLY A 614 -24.10 -18.98 1.97
N PRO A 615 -23.52 -19.69 0.99
CA PRO A 615 -22.59 -19.22 -0.05
C PRO A 615 -22.83 -17.78 -0.53
N ARG A 616 -22.20 -16.83 0.17
CA ARG A 616 -22.26 -15.39 -0.16
C ARG A 616 -21.09 -14.99 -1.04
N ASP A 617 -19.94 -15.64 -0.82
CA ASP A 617 -18.68 -15.31 -1.47
C ASP A 617 -18.05 -16.59 -2.02
N ASN A 618 -17.87 -16.60 -3.33
CA ASN A 618 -17.18 -17.66 -4.05
C ASN A 618 -15.93 -17.11 -4.69
N TRP A 619 -14.81 -17.79 -4.45
CA TRP A 619 -13.49 -17.34 -4.88
C TRP A 619 -12.81 -18.40 -5.72
N THR A 620 -12.02 -17.96 -6.69
CA THR A 620 -10.94 -18.75 -7.27
C THR A 620 -9.76 -17.84 -7.52
N ILE A 621 -8.61 -18.24 -6.99
CA ILE A 621 -7.37 -17.49 -7.15
C ILE A 621 -6.31 -18.49 -7.57
N GLY A 622 -5.52 -18.12 -8.56
CA GLY A 622 -4.47 -18.97 -9.05
C GLY A 622 -3.46 -18.18 -9.88
N PHE A 623 -2.33 -18.81 -10.16
CA PHE A 623 -1.26 -18.22 -10.92
C PHE A 623 -0.56 -19.25 -11.80
N SER A 624 -0.13 -18.81 -12.97
CA SER A 624 0.96 -19.43 -13.71
C SER A 624 2.27 -18.76 -13.28
N ARG A 625 3.38 -19.12 -13.94
CA ARG A 625 4.67 -18.41 -13.76
C ARG A 625 4.58 -16.91 -14.11
N TYR A 626 3.67 -16.53 -15.00
CA TYR A 626 3.66 -15.20 -15.62
C TYR A 626 2.44 -14.35 -15.28
N LEU A 627 1.40 -14.93 -14.68
CA LEU A 627 0.17 -14.21 -14.35
C LEU A 627 -0.49 -14.79 -13.11
N THR A 628 -0.83 -13.94 -12.15
CA THR A 628 -1.76 -14.24 -11.05
C THR A 628 -3.12 -13.65 -11.39
N ALA A 629 -4.19 -14.41 -11.23
CA ALA A 629 -5.56 -13.93 -11.35
C ALA A 629 -6.41 -14.38 -10.16
N ALA A 630 -7.22 -13.47 -9.66
CA ALA A 630 -8.11 -13.64 -8.54
C ALA A 630 -9.53 -13.25 -8.97
N VAL A 631 -10.50 -14.12 -8.72
CA VAL A 631 -11.91 -13.90 -9.04
C VAL A 631 -12.76 -14.07 -7.79
N TRP A 632 -13.67 -13.12 -7.57
CA TRP A 632 -14.78 -13.21 -6.62
C TRP A 632 -16.11 -13.20 -7.37
N VAL A 633 -17.07 -13.97 -6.87
CA VAL A 633 -18.45 -14.02 -7.35
C VAL A 633 -19.40 -13.98 -6.16
N GLY A 634 -20.42 -13.14 -6.23
CA GLY A 634 -21.42 -13.02 -5.18
C GLY A 634 -22.46 -11.94 -5.46
N ASN A 635 -23.09 -11.46 -4.38
CA ASN A 635 -24.00 -10.33 -4.43
C ASN A 635 -23.39 -9.13 -3.70
N THR A 636 -23.43 -7.94 -4.30
CA THR A 636 -22.83 -6.73 -3.70
C THR A 636 -23.44 -6.41 -2.32
N ASP A 637 -24.74 -6.62 -2.17
CA ASP A 637 -25.48 -6.46 -0.90
C ASP A 637 -25.34 -7.65 0.08
N ASN A 638 -24.42 -8.57 -0.20
CA ASN A 638 -24.12 -9.74 0.60
C ASN A 638 -25.25 -10.77 0.70
N ARG A 639 -26.30 -10.73 -0.13
CA ARG A 639 -27.33 -11.80 -0.14
C ARG A 639 -26.73 -13.16 -0.54
N PRO A 640 -27.19 -14.28 0.07
CA PRO A 640 -26.73 -15.62 -0.30
C PRO A 640 -27.03 -15.99 -1.76
N MET A 641 -26.15 -16.76 -2.38
CA MET A 641 -26.41 -17.45 -3.64
C MET A 641 -27.07 -18.82 -3.42
N ASN A 642 -27.64 -19.39 -4.47
CA ASN A 642 -28.36 -20.67 -4.45
C ASN A 642 -27.44 -21.86 -4.77
N GLY A 643 -26.82 -22.46 -3.75
CA GLY A 643 -26.05 -23.71 -3.92
C GLY A 643 -24.81 -23.58 -4.83
N SER A 644 -24.32 -22.36 -5.03
CA SER A 644 -23.09 -22.08 -5.77
C SER A 644 -21.85 -22.28 -4.91
N THR A 645 -20.73 -22.65 -5.51
CA THR A 645 -19.42 -22.79 -4.87
C THR A 645 -18.35 -22.05 -5.67
N GLY A 646 -17.18 -21.85 -5.06
CA GLY A 646 -15.99 -21.36 -5.75
C GLY A 646 -15.66 -22.17 -7.00
N ALA A 647 -15.82 -23.50 -6.94
CA ALA A 647 -15.55 -24.39 -8.08
C ALA A 647 -16.61 -24.30 -9.20
N SER A 648 -17.86 -23.95 -8.88
CA SER A 648 -18.95 -23.91 -9.87
C SER A 648 -19.23 -22.53 -10.46
N SER A 649 -18.85 -21.44 -9.79
CA SER A 649 -19.08 -20.07 -10.28
C SER A 649 -17.82 -19.26 -10.52
N ALA A 650 -16.87 -19.23 -9.58
CA ALA A 650 -15.66 -18.42 -9.71
C ALA A 650 -14.59 -19.10 -10.59
N ALA A 651 -14.42 -20.42 -10.46
CA ALA A 651 -13.42 -21.17 -11.21
C ALA A 651 -13.63 -21.14 -12.73
N PRO A 652 -14.86 -21.23 -13.28
CA PRO A 652 -15.07 -21.04 -14.72
C PRO A 652 -14.60 -19.68 -15.24
N ILE A 653 -14.85 -18.60 -14.49
CA ILE A 653 -14.41 -17.24 -14.88
C ILE A 653 -12.89 -17.14 -14.85
N TRP A 654 -12.26 -17.65 -13.79
CA TRP A 654 -10.81 -17.69 -13.67
C TRP A 654 -10.19 -18.52 -14.80
N HIS A 655 -10.75 -19.69 -15.10
CA HIS A 655 -10.30 -20.56 -16.18
C HIS A 655 -10.40 -19.87 -17.54
N ASP A 656 -11.59 -19.38 -17.90
CA ASP A 656 -11.83 -18.73 -19.19
C ASP A 656 -10.91 -17.51 -19.37
N PHE A 657 -10.69 -16.72 -18.30
CA PHE A 657 -9.77 -15.57 -18.34
C PHE A 657 -8.32 -15.99 -18.54
N MET A 658 -7.85 -16.96 -17.75
CA MET A 658 -6.47 -17.45 -17.86
C MET A 658 -6.21 -18.08 -19.23
N GLU A 659 -7.09 -18.96 -19.72
CA GLU A 659 -6.96 -19.59 -21.04
C GLU A 659 -6.98 -18.56 -22.17
N ALA A 660 -7.87 -17.57 -22.11
CA ALA A 660 -7.93 -16.54 -23.14
C ALA A 660 -6.67 -15.65 -23.17
N VAL A 661 -6.03 -15.40 -22.02
CA VAL A 661 -4.73 -14.73 -21.97
C VAL A 661 -3.62 -15.64 -22.50
N LEU A 662 -3.59 -16.91 -22.07
CA LEU A 662 -2.59 -17.90 -22.47
C LEU A 662 -2.64 -18.26 -23.96
N ALA A 663 -3.80 -18.12 -24.60
CA ALA A 663 -3.98 -18.36 -26.03
C ALA A 663 -3.62 -17.16 -26.92
N ASN A 664 -3.30 -15.99 -26.34
CA ASN A 664 -3.07 -14.75 -27.08
C ASN A 664 -1.57 -14.35 -27.08
N PRO A 665 -0.85 -14.48 -28.21
CA PRO A 665 0.58 -14.17 -28.29
C PRO A 665 0.95 -12.73 -27.88
N THR A 666 0.11 -11.74 -28.18
CA THR A 666 0.36 -10.33 -27.81
C THR A 666 0.26 -10.14 -26.31
N LEU A 667 -0.67 -10.83 -25.65
CA LEU A 667 -0.80 -10.80 -24.19
C LEU A 667 0.34 -11.58 -23.51
N LEU A 668 0.83 -12.65 -24.13
CA LEU A 668 2.01 -13.37 -23.65
C LEU A 668 3.28 -12.53 -23.73
N GLU A 669 3.52 -11.81 -24.83
CA GLU A 669 4.63 -10.88 -24.98
C GLU A 669 4.59 -9.78 -23.90
N THR A 670 3.39 -9.25 -23.65
CA THR A 670 3.11 -8.26 -22.60
C THR A 670 3.48 -8.76 -21.20
N LEU A 671 3.38 -10.07 -20.95
CA LEU A 671 3.77 -10.73 -19.70
C LEU A 671 5.24 -11.17 -19.67
N GLY A 672 5.99 -11.04 -20.77
CA GLY A 672 7.32 -11.63 -20.91
C GLY A 672 7.30 -13.16 -20.90
N ALA A 673 6.18 -13.76 -21.29
CA ALA A 673 5.99 -15.20 -21.39
C ALA A 673 6.41 -15.73 -22.78
N PRO A 674 6.74 -17.03 -22.92
CA PRO A 674 7.01 -17.64 -24.22
C PRO A 674 5.79 -17.52 -25.14
N THR A 675 5.99 -17.02 -26.37
CA THR A 675 4.93 -16.80 -27.37
C THR A 675 4.79 -17.93 -28.39
N GLU A 676 5.85 -18.73 -28.58
CA GLU A 676 5.81 -19.92 -29.43
C GLU A 676 5.28 -21.10 -28.63
N ASP A 677 4.35 -21.86 -29.23
CA ASP A 677 3.89 -23.12 -28.66
C ASP A 677 4.96 -24.18 -28.92
N THR A 678 6.01 -24.16 -28.10
CA THR A 678 7.04 -25.19 -28.12
C THR A 678 6.50 -26.44 -27.46
N ALA A 679 6.72 -27.61 -28.04
CA ALA A 679 6.39 -28.90 -27.41
C ALA A 679 7.10 -29.13 -26.07
N ASP A 680 8.07 -28.28 -25.72
CA ASP A 680 8.74 -28.23 -24.43
C ASP A 680 8.06 -27.20 -23.50
N ASP A 681 7.27 -27.68 -22.53
CA ASP A 681 6.63 -26.86 -21.51
C ASP A 681 7.60 -26.44 -20.37
N SER A 682 8.91 -26.71 -20.48
CA SER A 682 9.90 -26.37 -19.45
C SER A 682 9.92 -24.87 -19.09
N ALA A 683 9.61 -23.99 -20.05
CA ALA A 683 9.54 -22.55 -19.80
C ALA A 683 8.36 -22.17 -18.88
N TRP A 684 7.29 -22.95 -18.90
CA TRP A 684 6.10 -22.77 -18.05
C TRP A 684 6.19 -23.51 -16.71
N ALA A 685 7.11 -24.46 -16.58
CA ALA A 685 7.29 -25.24 -15.37
C ALA A 685 7.67 -24.34 -14.17
N PHE A 686 7.09 -24.66 -13.00
CA PHE A 686 7.57 -24.12 -11.74
C PHE A 686 8.91 -24.79 -11.40
N ILE A 687 9.98 -24.00 -11.28
CA ILE A 687 11.32 -24.53 -11.08
C ILE A 687 11.58 -24.68 -9.57
N PRO A 688 11.93 -25.88 -9.06
CA PRO A 688 12.30 -26.06 -7.67
C PRO A 688 13.56 -25.26 -7.34
N PRO A 689 13.59 -24.51 -6.23
CA PRO A 689 14.81 -23.85 -5.79
C PRO A 689 15.85 -24.89 -5.30
N PRO A 690 17.16 -24.54 -5.24
CA PRO A 690 18.22 -25.51 -4.96
C PRO A 690 18.14 -26.19 -3.58
N ASP A 691 17.40 -25.60 -2.65
CA ASP A 691 17.16 -26.11 -1.30
C ASP A 691 15.95 -27.05 -1.20
N VAL A 692 15.28 -27.33 -2.33
CA VAL A 692 14.16 -28.29 -2.41
C VAL A 692 14.59 -29.55 -3.16
N GLU A 693 14.40 -30.69 -2.51
CA GLU A 693 14.63 -32.02 -3.08
C GLU A 693 13.34 -32.84 -3.04
N GLN A 694 12.97 -33.44 -4.18
CA GLN A 694 11.87 -34.39 -4.22
C GLN A 694 12.34 -35.78 -3.79
N ARG A 695 11.73 -36.31 -2.73
CA ARG A 695 11.98 -37.67 -2.23
C ARG A 695 10.71 -38.49 -2.18
N ALA A 696 10.83 -39.80 -2.40
CA ALA A 696 9.72 -40.73 -2.22
C ALA A 696 9.43 -40.88 -0.71
N ALA A 697 8.22 -40.52 -0.28
CA ALA A 697 7.73 -40.75 1.07
C ALA A 697 6.81 -41.97 1.09
N CYS A 698 7.16 -43.03 1.84
CA CYS A 698 6.31 -44.20 2.00
C CYS A 698 5.40 -44.00 3.23
N LEU A 699 4.08 -44.11 3.05
CA LEU A 699 3.09 -44.12 4.13
C LEU A 699 3.09 -45.49 4.84
N PRO A 700 2.75 -45.57 6.13
CA PRO A 700 2.71 -46.83 6.87
C PRO A 700 1.74 -47.82 6.21
N GLY A 701 2.26 -49.01 5.82
CA GLY A 701 1.47 -50.12 5.25
C GLY A 701 1.75 -50.48 3.79
N LEU A 702 2.65 -49.79 3.09
CA LEU A 702 3.04 -50.11 1.70
C LEU A 702 4.55 -50.43 1.61
N ALA A 703 4.89 -51.64 1.17
CA ALA A 703 6.28 -52.11 1.07
C ALA A 703 7.01 -51.46 -0.12
N CYS A 704 7.98 -50.60 0.16
CA CYS A 704 8.92 -50.04 -0.81
C CYS A 704 10.21 -50.90 -0.82
N ARG A 705 10.60 -51.51 -1.96
CA ARG A 705 11.84 -52.32 -2.05
C ARG A 705 13.10 -51.46 -2.13
N GLN A 706 14.07 -51.85 -1.29
CA GLN A 706 15.49 -51.49 -1.12
C GLN A 706 15.95 -50.07 -1.49
N GLY A 707 16.10 -49.27 -0.42
CA GLY A 707 16.64 -47.90 -0.43
C GLY A 707 16.48 -47.16 0.90
N GLY A 708 15.70 -47.69 1.84
CA GLY A 708 15.59 -47.23 3.23
C GLY A 708 14.26 -46.57 3.54
N GLU A 709 13.59 -47.04 4.59
CA GLU A 709 12.54 -46.26 5.26
C GLU A 709 13.18 -45.01 5.87
N TYR A 710 12.71 -43.81 5.50
CA TYR A 710 13.11 -42.57 6.18
C TYR A 710 12.52 -42.46 7.59
N PHE A 711 11.45 -43.21 7.85
CA PHE A 711 10.73 -43.25 9.13
C PHE A 711 10.34 -44.68 9.44
N THR A 712 10.85 -45.23 10.55
CA THR A 712 10.51 -46.58 11.00
C THR A 712 9.06 -46.65 11.45
N HIS A 713 8.44 -47.84 11.45
CA HIS A 713 7.12 -48.05 12.06
C HIS A 713 7.07 -47.50 13.49
N ASP A 714 8.14 -47.69 14.28
CA ASP A 714 8.26 -47.15 15.63
C ASP A 714 8.35 -45.63 15.68
N TRP A 715 9.03 -44.99 14.71
CA TRP A 715 9.05 -43.54 14.57
C TRP A 715 7.67 -42.99 14.18
N LEU A 716 6.92 -43.67 13.30
CA LEU A 716 5.56 -43.28 12.92
C LEU A 716 4.55 -43.50 14.05
N VAL A 717 4.72 -44.56 14.85
CA VAL A 717 3.93 -44.80 16.07
C VAL A 717 4.29 -43.77 17.15
N ALA A 718 5.57 -43.42 17.31
CA ALA A 718 6.02 -42.39 18.25
C ALA A 718 5.68 -40.96 17.80
N ALA A 719 5.73 -40.64 16.51
CA ALA A 719 5.32 -39.35 15.94
C ALA A 719 3.79 -39.23 15.86
N GLY A 720 3.08 -40.34 15.63
CA GLY A 720 1.63 -40.42 15.81
C GLY A 720 1.20 -40.27 17.27
N ALA A 721 2.08 -40.61 18.22
CA ALA A 721 1.87 -40.46 19.66
C ALA A 721 2.49 -39.19 20.28
N SER A 722 3.29 -38.39 19.54
CA SER A 722 4.05 -37.25 20.09
C SER A 722 4.46 -36.15 19.09
N GLY A 723 4.05 -36.19 17.82
CA GLY A 723 4.38 -35.19 16.78
C GLY A 723 3.28 -34.13 16.59
N PRO A 724 3.58 -32.95 16.01
CA PRO A 724 2.94 -31.67 16.34
C PRO A 724 1.45 -31.51 15.98
N LEU A 725 0.78 -32.55 15.45
CA LEU A 725 -0.65 -32.59 15.18
C LEU A 725 -1.31 -33.96 15.45
N GLY A 726 -0.61 -34.89 16.13
CA GLY A 726 -1.06 -36.27 16.35
C GLY A 726 -2.47 -36.39 16.94
N ASP A 727 -2.86 -35.43 17.78
CA ASP A 727 -4.06 -35.48 18.59
C ASP A 727 -4.32 -34.13 19.28
N MET A 728 -4.15 -33.00 18.56
CA MET A 728 -4.50 -31.65 19.06
C MET A 728 -6.01 -31.50 19.31
N LEU A 729 -6.46 -32.12 20.40
CA LEU A 729 -7.54 -31.84 21.33
C LEU A 729 -7.86 -33.11 22.13
N ILE A 730 -7.17 -33.27 23.25
CA ILE A 730 -7.96 -33.27 24.47
C ILE A 730 -7.69 -31.91 25.13
N THR A 731 -8.68 -31.02 24.96
CA THR A 731 -8.98 -29.78 25.71
C THR A 731 -8.03 -28.57 25.60
N ALA A 732 -8.56 -27.45 25.11
CA ALA A 732 -8.09 -26.09 25.39
C ALA A 732 -8.92 -25.48 26.55
N PRO A 733 -8.42 -24.50 27.33
CA PRO A 733 -8.47 -23.10 26.85
C PRO A 733 -7.29 -22.17 27.25
N THR A 734 -7.01 -21.19 26.36
CA THR A 734 -6.52 -19.79 26.55
C THR A 734 -5.22 -19.53 27.35
N GLN A 735 -4.26 -18.68 26.98
CA GLN A 735 -4.22 -17.44 26.18
C GLN A 735 -2.74 -17.09 25.84
N LEU A 736 -2.52 -16.35 24.76
CA LEU A 736 -1.23 -15.86 24.22
C LEU A 736 -0.57 -14.75 25.05
N VAL A 737 0.79 -14.69 25.11
CA VAL A 737 1.61 -13.50 24.73
C VAL A 737 3.09 -13.93 24.47
N HIS A 738 3.67 -13.57 23.31
CA HIS A 738 5.13 -13.48 23.02
C HIS A 738 5.73 -12.16 23.62
N PRO A 739 7.03 -11.74 23.51
CA PRO A 739 8.17 -12.22 22.70
C PRO A 739 9.59 -12.21 23.39
N ALA A 740 10.58 -12.79 22.67
CA ALA A 740 12.02 -12.48 22.55
C ALA A 740 12.96 -12.26 23.78
N ALA A 741 14.17 -12.84 23.75
CA ALA A 741 15.31 -12.37 24.56
C ALA A 741 16.67 -12.49 23.85
N ALA A 742 17.49 -11.44 23.96
CA ALA A 742 18.86 -11.28 23.43
C ALA A 742 19.93 -11.40 24.54
N TRP A 743 21.18 -11.74 24.20
CA TRP A 743 22.29 -12.04 25.14
C TRP A 743 23.45 -11.01 25.10
N LEU A 744 24.26 -10.96 26.18
CA LEU A 744 25.35 -10.00 26.43
C LEU A 744 26.66 -10.73 26.85
N PRO A 745 27.79 -10.57 26.13
CA PRO A 745 29.09 -11.11 26.57
C PRO A 745 29.96 -10.06 27.28
N ILE A 746 30.65 -10.45 28.36
CA ILE A 746 31.67 -9.65 29.08
C ILE A 746 32.99 -10.43 29.11
N TYR A 747 34.12 -9.74 28.91
CA TYR A 747 35.46 -10.33 28.88
C TYR A 747 36.29 -9.91 30.10
N CYS A 748 37.07 -10.84 30.66
CA CYS A 748 38.14 -10.54 31.62
C CYS A 748 39.49 -10.83 30.98
N THR A 749 40.40 -9.86 30.93
CA THR A 749 41.79 -10.05 30.46
C THR A 749 42.78 -9.88 31.60
N GLN A 750 43.77 -10.76 31.65
CA GLN A 750 44.90 -10.68 32.56
C GLN A 750 45.99 -9.81 31.93
N ALA A 751 46.26 -8.62 32.47
CA ALA A 751 47.47 -7.87 32.18
C ALA A 751 48.41 -8.02 33.38
N GLY A 752 49.68 -8.35 33.12
CA GLY A 752 50.67 -8.56 34.17
C GLY A 752 50.78 -7.35 35.10
N GLY A 753 50.76 -7.61 36.41
CA GLY A 753 51.06 -6.62 37.44
C GLY A 753 49.85 -5.88 38.04
N THR A 754 49.26 -6.50 39.06
CA THR A 754 48.69 -5.88 40.27
C THR A 754 47.48 -4.91 40.24
N GLU A 755 46.85 -4.60 39.11
CA GLU A 755 45.51 -3.94 39.10
C GLU A 755 44.49 -4.70 38.23
N ARG A 756 43.26 -4.86 38.73
CA ARG A 756 42.12 -5.41 37.98
C ARG A 756 41.14 -4.28 37.65
N THR A 757 41.02 -3.92 36.38
CA THR A 757 40.03 -2.93 35.91
C THR A 757 39.18 -3.51 34.78
N LEU A 758 37.85 -3.48 34.93
CA LEU A 758 36.87 -3.84 33.87
C LEU A 758 37.03 -2.88 32.68
N THR A 759 37.45 -3.36 31.51
CA THR A 759 37.86 -2.42 30.44
C THR A 759 37.14 -2.52 29.11
N LYS A 760 36.22 -3.47 28.85
CA LYS A 760 35.46 -3.41 27.58
C LYS A 760 34.15 -4.22 27.54
N VAL A 761 33.11 -3.59 27.00
CA VAL A 761 31.86 -4.24 26.55
C VAL A 761 31.88 -4.29 25.03
N GLY A 762 31.72 -5.49 24.44
CA GLY A 762 31.60 -5.69 22.99
C GLY A 762 30.21 -5.29 22.47
N GLY A 763 30.09 -5.02 21.16
CA GLY A 763 28.89 -4.46 20.53
C GLY A 763 27.58 -5.19 20.86
N LEU A 764 26.57 -4.42 21.28
CA LEU A 764 25.22 -4.87 21.64
C LEU A 764 24.35 -5.03 20.37
N VAL A 765 23.99 -6.25 19.99
CA VAL A 765 23.11 -6.48 18.82
C VAL A 765 21.65 -6.45 19.28
N GLY A 766 20.78 -5.74 18.54
CA GLY A 766 19.33 -5.67 18.80
C GLY A 766 18.83 -4.46 19.59
N PHE A 767 19.69 -3.49 19.91
CA PHE A 767 19.31 -2.24 20.59
C PHE A 767 19.44 -1.01 19.68
N SER A 768 18.60 0.00 19.87
CA SER A 768 18.76 1.29 19.17
C SER A 768 20.06 1.99 19.59
N LYS A 769 20.68 2.77 18.70
CA LYS A 769 21.96 3.48 18.99
C LYS A 769 21.87 4.37 20.24
N VAL A 770 20.69 4.92 20.55
CA VAL A 770 20.43 5.72 21.75
C VAL A 770 20.41 4.86 23.02
N ALA A 771 19.83 3.66 22.98
CA ALA A 771 19.84 2.70 24.08
C ALA A 771 21.25 2.14 24.34
N GLN A 772 22.00 1.84 23.27
CA GLN A 772 23.39 1.41 23.35
C GLN A 772 24.27 2.47 24.06
N ALA A 773 24.15 3.74 23.68
CA ALA A 773 24.91 4.84 24.29
C ALA A 773 24.55 5.07 25.78
N ARG A 774 23.27 4.88 26.15
CA ARG A 774 22.80 5.05 27.54
C ARG A 774 23.25 3.92 28.46
N ILE A 775 23.29 2.69 27.94
CA ILE A 775 23.77 1.49 28.65
C ILE A 775 25.30 1.55 28.82
N GLN A 776 26.04 1.90 27.77
CA GLN A 776 27.50 2.07 27.84
C GLN A 776 27.92 3.16 28.82
N LYS A 777 27.21 4.29 28.88
CA LYS A 777 27.48 5.39 29.81
C LYS A 777 27.19 5.03 31.27
N THR A 778 26.15 4.21 31.52
CA THR A 778 25.79 3.74 32.86
C THR A 778 26.83 2.76 33.41
N VAL A 779 27.31 1.84 32.57
CA VAL A 779 28.34 0.85 32.95
C VAL A 779 29.72 1.48 33.17
N ALA A 780 30.10 2.49 32.37
CA ALA A 780 31.38 3.20 32.54
C ALA A 780 31.48 3.98 33.86
N ASN A 781 30.36 4.49 34.38
CA ASN A 781 30.32 5.20 35.66
C ASN A 781 30.40 4.28 36.89
N LEU A 782 30.02 3.00 36.74
CA LEU A 782 30.08 1.98 37.80
C LEU A 782 31.49 1.41 38.01
N VAL A 783 32.33 1.44 36.97
CA VAL A 783 33.66 0.81 36.96
C VAL A 783 34.76 1.72 37.54
N ASN A 784 34.60 3.04 37.52
CA ASN A 784 35.65 4.00 37.88
C ASN A 784 35.53 4.62 39.29
N GLY A 785 34.77 4.00 40.20
CA GLY A 785 34.62 4.47 41.59
C GLY A 785 35.75 3.95 42.52
N PRO A 786 36.27 4.76 43.48
CA PRO A 786 37.44 4.38 44.28
C PRO A 786 37.06 3.46 45.46
N GLY A 787 37.66 2.25 45.55
CA GLY A 787 37.47 1.38 46.74
C GLY A 787 37.90 -0.10 46.63
N ILE A 788 39.21 -0.33 46.81
CA ILE A 788 40.00 -1.48 47.33
C ILE A 788 39.30 -2.81 47.68
N PHE A 789 39.84 -3.93 47.16
CA PHE A 789 39.98 -5.22 47.88
C PHE A 789 41.39 -5.82 47.64
N ARG A 790 42.07 -6.27 48.71
CA ARG A 790 43.36 -6.98 48.72
C ARG A 790 43.15 -8.41 49.24
N THR A 791 43.74 -9.42 48.58
CA THR A 791 44.15 -10.70 49.19
C THR A 791 45.37 -11.27 48.46
N GLN A 792 46.32 -11.83 49.21
CA GLN A 792 47.56 -12.48 48.73
C GLN A 792 47.27 -13.91 48.26
N VAL A 793 47.81 -14.31 47.11
CA VAL A 793 47.95 -15.72 46.68
C VAL A 793 49.27 -15.89 45.92
N GLU A 794 49.92 -17.03 46.13
CA GLU A 794 51.19 -17.47 45.53
C GLU A 794 51.08 -17.78 44.02
N PRO A 795 52.21 -17.77 43.27
CA PRO A 795 52.21 -17.77 41.81
C PRO A 795 52.37 -19.18 41.23
N ASP A 796 51.50 -19.58 40.29
CA ASP A 796 51.93 -19.95 38.93
C ASP A 796 50.80 -20.45 38.02
N SER A 797 51.03 -20.25 36.72
CA SER A 797 50.29 -20.71 35.54
C SER A 797 49.04 -19.90 35.14
N GLY A 798 49.25 -18.95 34.22
CA GLY A 798 48.20 -18.14 33.61
C GLY A 798 47.39 -18.91 32.56
N LEU A 799 46.08 -18.68 32.55
CA LEU A 799 45.11 -18.91 31.44
C LEU A 799 43.84 -18.05 31.72
N THR A 800 43.13 -17.66 30.65
CA THR A 800 42.02 -16.66 30.63
C THR A 800 40.63 -17.34 30.71
N ASN A 801 39.65 -16.79 31.45
CA ASN A 801 38.28 -17.36 31.64
C ASN A 801 37.14 -16.46 31.09
N VAL A 802 36.03 -17.05 30.63
CA VAL A 802 34.81 -16.39 30.09
C VAL A 802 33.56 -16.76 30.93
N VAL A 803 32.62 -15.84 31.17
CA VAL A 803 31.35 -16.06 31.91
C VAL A 803 30.16 -15.40 31.18
N PHE A 804 28.97 -16.04 31.18
CA PHE A 804 27.72 -15.57 30.56
C PHE A 804 26.60 -15.34 31.59
N PHE A 805 25.66 -14.41 31.34
CA PHE A 805 24.47 -14.17 32.18
C PHE A 805 23.17 -14.01 31.36
N PRO A 806 22.01 -14.48 31.86
CA PRO A 806 20.69 -14.24 31.26
C PRO A 806 20.06 -12.89 31.68
N HIS A 807 19.12 -12.35 30.88
CA HIS A 807 18.58 -10.98 31.02
C HIS A 807 17.83 -10.70 32.35
N ASN A 808 17.23 -11.71 32.95
CA ASN A 808 16.51 -11.64 34.24
C ASN A 808 17.44 -11.43 35.47
N GLU A 809 18.76 -11.40 35.29
CA GLU A 809 19.74 -11.08 36.34
C GLU A 809 20.07 -9.57 36.44
N LEU A 810 19.62 -8.71 35.52
CA LEU A 810 19.89 -7.26 35.61
C LEU A 810 19.16 -6.63 36.81
N GLU A 811 17.94 -7.07 37.11
CA GLU A 811 17.22 -6.69 38.33
C GLU A 811 17.92 -7.23 39.59
N ARG A 812 18.54 -8.41 39.51
CA ARG A 812 19.37 -8.98 40.60
C ARG A 812 20.65 -8.15 40.82
N PHE A 813 21.28 -7.66 39.74
CA PHE A 813 22.44 -6.77 39.78
C PHE A 813 22.10 -5.37 40.30
N LEU A 814 20.94 -4.84 39.95
CA LEU A 814 20.40 -3.58 40.47
C LEU A 814 19.93 -3.73 41.93
N GLN A 815 19.41 -4.90 42.32
CA GLN A 815 19.11 -5.25 43.72
C GLN A 815 20.37 -5.38 44.57
N LEU A 816 21.46 -5.95 44.03
CA LEU A 816 22.79 -5.99 44.64
C LEU A 816 23.39 -4.59 44.82
N ALA A 817 23.19 -3.68 43.86
CA ALA A 817 23.58 -2.28 44.02
C ALA A 817 22.75 -1.54 45.08
N ARG A 818 21.46 -1.90 45.23
CA ARG A 818 20.54 -1.38 46.25
C ARG A 818 20.74 -2.01 47.65
N SER A 819 21.32 -3.20 47.76
CA SER A 819 21.71 -3.80 49.06
C SER A 819 23.02 -3.19 49.58
N ARG A 820 23.93 -2.80 48.67
CA ARG A 820 25.17 -2.09 49.04
C ARG A 820 24.95 -0.65 49.55
N GLN A 821 23.91 0.05 49.07
CA GLN A 821 23.47 1.33 49.67
C GLN A 821 22.89 1.19 51.09
N ARG A 822 22.61 -0.05 51.52
CA ARG A 822 22.06 -0.39 52.85
C ARG A 822 23.06 -1.05 53.80
N GLY A 823 24.31 -1.26 53.36
CA GLY A 823 25.40 -1.75 54.21
C GLY A 823 25.57 -3.27 54.30
N ASP A 824 24.89 -4.04 53.46
CA ASP A 824 24.97 -5.52 53.50
C ASP A 824 26.20 -6.05 52.74
N ALA A 825 26.92 -7.01 53.33
CA ALA A 825 28.07 -7.68 52.72
C ALA A 825 27.63 -8.77 51.74
N VAL A 826 28.22 -8.82 50.55
CA VAL A 826 27.97 -9.85 49.55
C VAL A 826 29.29 -10.45 49.06
N ASN A 827 29.43 -11.77 49.17
CA ASN A 827 30.57 -12.53 48.67
C ASN A 827 30.25 -13.04 47.25
N VAL A 828 30.94 -12.48 46.24
CA VAL A 828 30.95 -13.00 44.88
C VAL A 828 32.26 -13.75 44.70
N GLY A 829 32.19 -15.08 44.81
CA GLY A 829 33.31 -15.99 45.02
C GLY A 829 34.53 -15.81 44.09
N ALA A 830 35.69 -16.21 44.61
CA ALA A 830 36.97 -16.18 43.90
C ALA A 830 37.09 -17.29 42.85
N CYS A 831 37.78 -17.01 41.74
CA CYS A 831 38.19 -18.02 40.76
C CYS A 831 39.18 -19.01 41.42
N ALA A 832 38.76 -20.27 41.62
CA ALA A 832 39.61 -21.33 42.19
C ALA A 832 39.81 -22.49 41.18
N GLU A 833 40.88 -23.25 41.44
CA GLU A 833 41.63 -24.24 40.63
C GLU A 833 40.82 -25.16 39.69
N GLN A 834 41.35 -25.41 38.48
CA GLN A 834 40.71 -26.28 37.47
C GLN A 834 41.42 -27.64 37.30
N HIS A 835 40.64 -28.68 37.03
CA HIS A 835 41.11 -30.05 36.83
C HIS A 835 41.24 -30.36 35.32
N TYR A 836 42.26 -31.12 34.94
CA TYR A 836 42.46 -31.56 33.54
C TYR A 836 42.35 -33.08 33.43
N TYR A 837 41.61 -33.54 32.43
CA TYR A 837 41.39 -34.95 32.10
C TYR A 837 42.08 -35.32 30.79
N THR A 838 42.74 -36.48 30.74
CA THR A 838 43.32 -36.99 29.48
C THR A 838 42.39 -38.07 28.91
N VAL A 839 41.84 -37.83 27.72
CA VAL A 839 40.89 -38.70 27.02
C VAL A 839 41.50 -40.09 26.81
N GLN A 840 40.76 -41.13 27.16
CA GLN A 840 41.16 -42.53 27.00
C GLN A 840 40.54 -43.17 25.74
N PRO A 841 41.08 -44.29 25.23
CA PRO A 841 40.46 -45.05 24.15
C PRO A 841 38.99 -45.40 24.44
N GLY A 842 38.07 -44.89 23.60
CA GLY A 842 36.62 -45.14 23.71
C GLY A 842 35.81 -44.07 24.45
N ASP A 843 36.45 -43.06 25.05
CA ASP A 843 35.74 -41.95 25.70
C ASP A 843 35.00 -41.06 24.67
N TYR A 844 33.79 -40.60 25.02
CA TYR A 844 33.05 -39.57 24.28
C TYR A 844 32.52 -38.48 25.22
N TRP A 845 32.21 -37.30 24.67
CA TRP A 845 31.98 -36.06 25.42
C TRP A 845 31.08 -36.17 26.65
N ARG A 846 29.94 -36.85 26.50
CA ARG A 846 28.94 -36.99 27.57
C ARG A 846 29.48 -37.80 28.75
N GLN A 847 30.17 -38.90 28.46
CA GLN A 847 30.75 -39.77 29.47
C GLN A 847 31.87 -39.07 30.26
N VAL A 848 32.69 -38.25 29.58
CA VAL A 848 33.73 -37.48 30.27
C VAL A 848 33.10 -36.36 31.11
N ALA A 849 32.04 -35.70 30.63
CA ALA A 849 31.35 -34.65 31.38
C ALA A 849 30.68 -35.20 32.65
N GLU A 850 30.06 -36.38 32.55
CA GLU A 850 29.49 -37.10 33.69
C GLU A 850 30.55 -37.46 34.76
N LYS A 851 31.79 -37.82 34.36
CA LYS A 851 32.90 -38.10 35.31
C LYS A 851 33.24 -36.89 36.19
N PHE A 852 32.98 -35.68 35.73
CA PHE A 852 33.23 -34.44 36.47
C PHE A 852 31.96 -33.79 37.01
N GLY A 853 30.81 -34.46 36.89
CA GLY A 853 29.53 -33.96 37.40
C GLY A 853 29.07 -32.67 36.73
N ILE A 854 29.42 -32.48 35.45
CA ILE A 854 29.05 -31.29 34.67
C ILE A 854 28.29 -31.67 33.40
N GLU A 855 27.49 -30.74 32.89
CA GLU A 855 26.74 -30.94 31.65
C GLU A 855 27.67 -31.08 30.43
N THR A 856 27.27 -31.90 29.45
CA THR A 856 28.13 -32.24 28.29
C THR A 856 28.56 -31.01 27.50
N TRP A 857 27.63 -30.07 27.30
CA TRP A 857 27.91 -28.84 26.57
C TRP A 857 28.87 -27.91 27.35
N VAL A 858 28.88 -27.99 28.69
CA VAL A 858 29.79 -27.22 29.56
C VAL A 858 31.23 -27.69 29.38
N LEU A 859 31.44 -29.01 29.33
CA LEU A 859 32.76 -29.59 29.04
C LEU A 859 33.21 -29.30 27.59
N GLN A 860 32.29 -29.36 26.61
CA GLN A 860 32.60 -29.07 25.20
C GLN A 860 32.97 -27.60 24.98
N MET A 861 32.26 -26.68 25.62
CA MET A 861 32.55 -25.25 25.54
C MET A 861 33.87 -24.88 26.22
N ALA A 862 34.18 -25.50 27.36
CA ALA A 862 35.48 -25.34 28.02
C ALA A 862 36.66 -25.86 27.17
N ASN A 863 36.39 -26.73 26.18
CA ASN A 863 37.38 -27.39 25.34
C ASN A 863 37.12 -27.21 23.84
N ALA A 864 36.69 -26.00 23.44
CA ALA A 864 36.29 -25.69 22.07
C ALA A 864 37.40 -25.92 21.01
N HIS A 865 38.67 -26.03 21.42
CA HIS A 865 39.77 -26.39 20.53
C HIS A 865 39.70 -27.85 20.06
N ALA A 866 39.27 -28.79 20.90
CA ALA A 866 39.08 -30.20 20.55
C ALA A 866 37.84 -30.41 19.65
N MET A 867 36.86 -29.51 19.69
CA MET A 867 35.68 -29.55 18.81
C MET A 867 35.99 -29.20 17.35
N ARG A 868 37.10 -28.48 17.06
CA ARG A 868 37.44 -28.05 15.69
C ARG A 868 38.05 -29.14 14.81
N ASN A 869 38.59 -30.21 15.40
CA ASN A 869 39.35 -31.24 14.68
C ASN A 869 38.55 -32.51 14.34
N SER A 870 37.21 -32.43 14.31
CA SER A 870 36.22 -33.42 13.79
C SER A 870 34.96 -33.53 14.67
N GLY A 871 34.95 -32.90 15.85
CA GLY A 871 33.85 -33.00 16.82
C GLY A 871 33.90 -34.25 17.71
N TYR A 872 34.83 -35.18 17.46
CA TYR A 872 35.04 -36.39 18.26
C TYR A 872 36.32 -36.30 19.11
N LEU A 873 36.30 -36.90 20.31
CA LEU A 873 37.45 -36.93 21.23
C LEU A 873 38.48 -37.98 20.78
N GLN A 874 39.77 -37.64 20.76
CA GLN A 874 40.85 -38.56 20.42
C GLN A 874 41.58 -39.03 21.69
N PRO A 875 41.97 -40.31 21.80
CA PRO A 875 42.74 -40.79 22.94
C PRO A 875 44.07 -40.04 23.07
N GLY A 876 44.31 -39.42 24.23
CA GLY A 876 45.46 -38.56 24.51
C GLY A 876 45.14 -37.06 24.57
N ASP A 877 43.96 -36.62 24.13
CA ASP A 877 43.54 -35.21 24.24
C ASP A 877 43.43 -34.78 25.71
N ARG A 878 43.94 -33.59 26.07
CA ARG A 878 43.77 -33.03 27.42
C ARG A 878 42.59 -32.05 27.45
N LEU A 879 41.55 -32.41 28.20
CA LEU A 879 40.34 -31.62 28.41
C LEU A 879 40.35 -30.94 29.77
N LEU A 880 39.96 -29.67 29.81
CA LEU A 880 39.72 -28.88 31.00
C LEU A 880 38.32 -29.16 31.58
N ALA A 881 38.26 -29.63 32.82
CA ALA A 881 37.03 -29.93 33.54
C ALA A 881 36.80 -28.90 34.67
N PRO A 882 35.86 -27.95 34.51
CA PRO A 882 35.57 -26.94 35.51
C PRO A 882 34.85 -27.52 36.75
N ALA A 883 35.24 -27.09 37.96
CA ALA A 883 34.56 -27.46 39.21
C ALA A 883 33.52 -26.39 39.60
N GLY A 884 32.26 -26.80 39.78
CA GLY A 884 31.16 -25.93 40.26
C GLY A 884 30.65 -26.38 41.63
N ILE A 885 30.46 -25.41 42.54
CA ILE A 885 29.94 -25.60 43.90
C ILE A 885 28.43 -25.88 43.88
N ILE A 886 27.98 -26.84 44.69
CA ILE A 886 26.57 -27.20 44.92
C ILE A 886 25.99 -26.31 46.03
N ILE A 887 24.75 -25.83 45.87
CA ILE A 887 23.95 -25.21 46.95
C ILE A 887 22.64 -26.00 47.07
N GLU A 888 22.36 -26.52 48.26
CA GLU A 888 21.15 -27.30 48.60
C GLU A 888 19.95 -26.41 49.01
N VAL A 889 18.72 -26.91 48.79
CA VAL A 889 17.46 -26.31 49.28
C VAL A 889 16.53 -27.41 49.87
N ASN A 890 15.91 -27.10 51.01
CA ASN A 890 15.36 -27.94 52.10
C ASN A 890 14.12 -28.87 51.87
N ASP A 891 13.86 -29.70 52.90
CA ASP A 891 13.18 -31.02 53.00
C ASP A 891 11.64 -31.16 53.19
N ASN A 892 10.78 -30.14 52.99
CA ASN A 892 9.32 -30.36 53.14
C ASN A 892 8.61 -30.41 51.79
N VAL A 893 8.32 -31.63 51.32
CA VAL A 893 7.70 -31.92 50.03
C VAL A 893 6.39 -32.68 50.23
N GLN A 894 5.28 -32.05 49.85
CA GLN A 894 3.99 -32.74 49.69
C GLN A 894 4.06 -33.61 48.42
N ARG A 895 3.51 -34.83 48.40
CA ARG A 895 3.57 -35.74 47.22
C ARG A 895 2.19 -36.10 46.72
N TYR A 896 2.03 -36.19 45.41
CA TYR A 896 0.78 -36.50 44.72
C TYR A 896 0.99 -37.63 43.70
N THR A 897 0.16 -38.66 43.76
CA THR A 897 0.20 -39.75 42.79
C THR A 897 -0.73 -39.43 41.62
N VAL A 898 -0.14 -39.27 40.44
CA VAL A 898 -0.83 -38.95 39.18
C VAL A 898 -1.94 -39.98 38.90
N GLN A 899 -3.15 -39.51 38.66
CA GLN A 899 -4.31 -40.30 38.26
C GLN A 899 -4.48 -40.31 36.73
N SER A 900 -5.33 -41.22 36.25
CA SER A 900 -5.65 -41.30 34.81
C SER A 900 -6.36 -40.03 34.33
N GLY A 901 -5.65 -39.22 33.54
CA GLY A 901 -6.15 -37.97 32.98
C GLY A 901 -5.51 -36.70 33.54
N ASP A 902 -4.61 -36.82 34.54
CA ASP A 902 -3.92 -35.67 35.12
C ASP A 902 -2.80 -35.13 34.23
N THR A 903 -2.71 -33.81 34.17
CA THR A 903 -1.61 -33.08 33.54
C THR A 903 -0.84 -32.27 34.58
N TRP A 904 0.43 -31.94 34.29
CA TRP A 904 1.24 -31.05 35.13
C TRP A 904 0.50 -29.75 35.47
N ALA A 905 -0.33 -29.27 34.55
CA ALA A 905 -1.13 -28.06 34.71
C ALA A 905 -2.29 -28.21 35.71
N GLN A 906 -3.00 -29.33 35.67
CA GLN A 906 -4.10 -29.59 36.62
C GLN A 906 -3.58 -29.79 38.04
N ILE A 907 -2.46 -30.51 38.19
CA ILE A 907 -1.83 -30.74 39.49
C ILE A 907 -1.28 -29.41 40.05
N SER A 908 -0.65 -28.59 39.19
CA SER A 908 -0.22 -27.23 39.53
C SER A 908 -1.39 -26.37 40.06
N GLN A 909 -2.54 -26.41 39.37
CA GLN A 909 -3.71 -25.62 39.73
C GLN A 909 -4.43 -26.13 40.99
N SER A 910 -4.54 -27.45 41.19
CA SER A 910 -5.18 -28.05 42.37
C SER A 910 -4.42 -27.80 43.67
N PHE A 911 -3.10 -27.63 43.59
CA PHE A 911 -2.25 -27.36 44.75
C PHE A 911 -1.83 -25.89 44.88
N GLY A 912 -2.22 -25.02 43.94
CA GLY A 912 -1.90 -23.59 43.98
C GLY A 912 -0.43 -23.26 43.69
N VAL A 913 0.30 -24.17 43.06
CA VAL A 913 1.75 -24.08 42.82
C VAL A 913 2.02 -23.94 41.33
N SER A 914 2.91 -23.06 40.88
CA SER A 914 3.10 -22.85 39.43
C SER A 914 3.66 -24.08 38.70
N LEU A 915 3.25 -24.31 37.44
CA LEU A 915 3.72 -25.44 36.61
C LEU A 915 5.23 -25.52 36.53
N SER A 916 5.89 -24.37 36.42
CA SER A 916 7.34 -24.30 36.34
C SER A 916 7.99 -24.73 37.64
N LEU A 917 7.40 -24.39 38.80
CA LEU A 917 7.89 -24.85 40.10
C LEU A 917 7.60 -26.35 40.31
N LEU A 918 6.42 -26.81 39.89
CA LEU A 918 6.02 -28.21 39.93
C LEU A 918 6.89 -29.09 39.00
N ALA A 919 7.17 -28.62 37.79
CA ALA A 919 8.06 -29.24 36.81
C ALA A 919 9.51 -29.28 37.29
N ALA A 920 9.99 -28.16 37.83
CA ALA A 920 11.34 -28.05 38.37
C ALA A 920 11.53 -28.89 39.63
N ALA A 921 10.47 -29.12 40.41
CA ALA A 921 10.47 -30.01 41.56
C ALA A 921 10.39 -31.50 41.19
N ASN A 922 10.03 -31.81 39.93
CA ASN A 922 9.92 -33.19 39.43
C ASN A 922 10.59 -33.43 38.06
N PRO A 923 11.86 -33.05 37.92
CA PRO A 923 12.53 -33.05 36.63
C PRO A 923 12.74 -34.46 36.09
N ALA A 924 12.82 -35.48 36.95
CA ALA A 924 12.95 -36.89 36.54
C ALA A 924 11.71 -37.44 35.82
N LEU A 925 10.56 -36.79 35.99
CA LEU A 925 9.31 -37.13 35.29
C LEU A 925 9.12 -36.32 34.00
N MET A 926 9.98 -35.32 33.74
CA MET A 926 9.93 -34.49 32.55
C MET A 926 10.65 -35.14 31.37
N ARG A 927 9.85 -35.78 30.51
CA ARG A 927 10.28 -36.48 29.29
C ARG A 927 9.92 -35.66 28.03
N PRO A 928 10.48 -35.99 26.85
CA PRO A 928 10.14 -35.30 25.61
C PRO A 928 8.63 -35.29 25.39
N GLY A 929 8.03 -34.10 25.31
CA GLY A 929 6.57 -33.91 25.22
C GLY A 929 5.83 -33.64 26.54
N PHE A 930 6.52 -33.59 27.70
CA PHE A 930 5.94 -33.22 29.01
C PHE A 930 4.80 -34.13 29.52
N LEU A 931 4.89 -35.44 29.30
CA LEU A 931 3.83 -36.42 29.64
C LEU A 931 3.96 -37.01 31.05
N LEU A 932 2.84 -37.09 31.78
CA LEU A 932 2.68 -37.79 33.07
C LEU A 932 2.00 -39.15 32.88
N LYS A 933 2.39 -40.18 33.64
CA LYS A 933 1.74 -41.50 33.63
C LYS A 933 0.95 -41.72 34.92
N PRO A 934 -0.24 -42.36 34.85
CA PRO A 934 -0.97 -42.74 36.06
C PRO A 934 -0.12 -43.64 36.95
N GLY A 935 0.05 -43.25 38.21
CA GLY A 935 0.94 -43.90 39.18
C GLY A 935 2.30 -43.20 39.38
N ASP A 936 2.69 -42.22 38.55
CA ASP A 936 3.88 -41.40 38.79
C ASP A 936 3.70 -40.58 40.09
N GLU A 937 4.74 -40.50 40.93
CA GLU A 937 4.70 -39.68 42.16
C GLU A 937 5.36 -38.32 41.96
N ILE A 938 4.57 -37.25 42.17
CA ILE A 938 4.97 -35.86 41.97
C ILE A 938 5.10 -35.13 43.31
N VAL A 939 6.26 -34.54 43.53
CA VAL A 939 6.65 -33.58 44.57
C VAL A 939 5.95 -32.24 44.32
N ILE A 940 4.92 -31.92 45.11
CA ILE A 940 4.26 -30.63 45.16
C ILE A 940 5.12 -29.67 46.02
N PRO A 941 5.69 -28.60 45.44
CA PRO A 941 6.46 -27.62 46.18
C PRO A 941 5.53 -26.71 47.01
N ASP A 942 5.84 -26.47 48.28
CA ASP A 942 4.99 -25.61 49.14
C ASP A 942 5.07 -24.14 48.70
N THR A 943 3.93 -23.57 48.31
CA THR A 943 3.77 -22.13 48.09
C THR A 943 2.85 -21.61 49.18
N GLY A 944 3.42 -21.15 50.30
CA GLY A 944 2.69 -20.69 51.49
C GLY A 944 1.80 -19.44 51.31
N VAL A 945 0.89 -19.43 50.34
CA VAL A 945 -0.08 -18.37 50.08
C VAL A 945 -1.41 -19.02 49.64
N SER A 946 -2.39 -19.08 50.54
CA SER A 946 -3.79 -19.30 50.17
C SER A 946 -4.40 -17.99 49.69
N LEU A 947 -5.09 -18.00 48.54
CA LEU A 947 -5.84 -16.85 48.03
C LEU A 947 -7.21 -16.73 48.75
N ASN A 948 -7.47 -15.56 49.31
CA ASN A 948 -8.81 -15.03 49.60
C ASN A 948 -9.04 -13.83 48.69
#